data_AF-A0A0A2VKX8-F1
#
_entry.id   AF-A0A0A2VKX8-F1
#
_cell.length_a   1.000
_cell.length_b   1.000
_cell.length_c   1.000
_cell.angle_alpha   90.00
_cell.angle_beta   90.00
_cell.angle_gamma   90.00
#
_symmetry.space_group_name_H-M   'P 1'
#
loop_
_entity.id
_entity.type
_entity.pdbx_description
1 polymer ?
#
loop_
_entity_poly.entity_id
_entity_poly.type
_entity_poly.pdbx_seq_one_letter_code
_entity_poly.pdbx_strand_id
1 'polypeptide(L)'
;MPYHLGCRQYNWIFTDPRLEQPDGYLTEERKAQDPDQGFSTFFSETGQGKYVPRTIYCDLEPNVVDEVRTGTYRNLFHPEMMITGKEDASNNYARGHYTVGKELIDGVLDKIRRVADNCVGLQGFLVFHSFGGGTGSGFGALLMERLSVDYGKKSKLEFCVYPAPQTATSVVEPYNSILTTHTTLEHSDCSFMVDNEAIYDICRRNLGLERPDYINLNRLIAQVVSSITASLRFDGSLNVDLNEFQTNLVPYPRIHFPLVAYAPVISAKKAAHEANSVQEMTMSCFEPNNQMVKCDPRNGKYMATCLLYRGDVVPNDAHAAVTTLKTKRTVQFVDWCPTGFKIGICYQAPENVPNGDLAKVNRAVCMLSNTTSIAEAWSSLSVKFDLMHSKRAFVHWYVGEGMEEGEFSEAREDLAALERDYEEVAADSTGEDEGEIEAQRGFATASSSARDNRVKLVEVGPRDGLQNEKKTIPLATKIELIERLARTGLDTIEAGSFVSPKWVPQMANSSEILEHLLQQKIQSPVPISYAFLAPNTKGLQNAAALLKQHQGAFTTQADPALPGDRTPKPGVEIAVFAAATESFTQKNLNCDIQTSLERFKAVIQDSKALGLRVRAYVSVVLGCPFEGFDVDPRKVAEIATDLLESGADEISLGDTTGMGTAPRTSNLLKCMAAAGIRTEDVAMHFHDTYGQALVNTAVSLEHGVRIFDSSVGGLGGCPYSPGATGNVATENVVYFMETLGMDTGVDLDAVADIGAWITGELGKANDSSVGKAVLGARVRQAASAAKGE
;
A
#
# COMPACT_ATOMS: atom_id res chain seq x y z
N MET A 1 9.34 -30.46 21.40
CA MET A 1 9.07 -29.76 22.68
C MET A 1 10.01 -28.57 22.98
N PRO A 2 9.95 -27.44 22.23
CA PRO A 2 10.53 -26.16 22.73
C PRO A 2 9.67 -24.91 22.46
N TYR A 3 8.51 -25.06 21.80
CA TYR A 3 7.72 -23.94 21.29
C TYR A 3 6.43 -23.74 22.09
N HIS A 4 6.52 -23.88 23.42
CA HIS A 4 5.39 -23.70 24.32
C HIS A 4 5.10 -22.21 24.54
N LEU A 5 4.78 -21.48 23.47
CA LEU A 5 4.24 -20.14 23.60
C LEU A 5 2.91 -20.23 24.36
N GLY A 6 2.01 -21.16 24.01
CA GLY A 6 0.66 -21.17 24.60
C GLY A 6 0.53 -21.43 26.12
N CYS A 7 1.34 -22.29 26.74
CA CYS A 7 0.78 -23.11 27.84
C CYS A 7 1.13 -22.77 29.30
N ARG A 8 2.04 -21.82 29.59
CA ARG A 8 2.24 -21.32 30.98
C ARG A 8 2.24 -19.81 31.15
N GLN A 9 2.56 -19.04 30.10
CA GLN A 9 2.86 -17.62 30.23
C GLN A 9 1.84 -16.67 29.58
N TYR A 10 1.09 -17.14 28.58
CA TYR A 10 0.09 -16.28 27.90
C TYR A 10 -1.18 -16.11 28.70
N ASN A 11 -1.41 -16.95 29.72
CA ASN A 11 -2.48 -16.79 30.68
C ASN A 11 -2.45 -15.38 31.31
N TRP A 12 -1.30 -14.72 31.33
CA TRP A 12 -1.19 -13.36 31.83
C TRP A 12 -1.45 -12.25 30.79
N ILE A 13 -1.20 -12.51 29.48
CA ILE A 13 -1.66 -11.60 28.41
C ILE A 13 -3.20 -11.55 28.37
N PHE A 14 -3.83 -12.70 28.66
CA PHE A 14 -5.27 -12.86 28.87
C PHE A 14 -5.66 -12.90 30.35
N THR A 15 -4.83 -12.39 31.26
CA THR A 15 -5.32 -11.82 32.53
C THR A 15 -4.99 -10.37 32.42
N ASP A 16 -5.93 -9.63 31.87
CA ASP A 16 -6.02 -8.23 32.21
C ASP A 16 -5.71 -8.06 33.72
N PRO A 17 -4.89 -7.08 34.13
CA PRO A 17 -4.57 -6.82 35.54
C PRO A 17 -5.79 -6.79 36.48
N ARG A 18 -6.99 -6.60 35.92
CA ARG A 18 -8.29 -6.60 36.61
C ARG A 18 -8.83 -8.01 36.94
N LEU A 19 -8.38 -9.08 36.27
CA LEU A 19 -8.71 -10.48 36.60
C LEU A 19 -7.64 -11.04 37.56
N GLU A 20 -7.73 -10.65 38.83
CA GLU A 20 -6.80 -11.09 39.88
C GLU A 20 -6.96 -12.58 40.25
N GLN A 21 -8.10 -13.20 39.90
CA GLN A 21 -8.41 -14.57 40.29
C GLN A 21 -8.24 -15.58 39.12
N PRO A 22 -7.50 -16.69 39.33
CA PRO A 22 -7.31 -17.75 38.31
C PRO A 22 -8.58 -18.49 37.87
N ASP A 23 -9.72 -18.21 38.49
CA ASP A 23 -11.01 -18.86 38.25
C ASP A 23 -11.93 -18.08 37.27
N GLY A 24 -11.52 -16.88 36.86
CA GLY A 24 -12.24 -16.04 35.88
C GLY A 24 -13.30 -15.11 36.48
N TYR A 25 -13.36 -14.95 37.80
CA TYR A 25 -14.26 -13.98 38.45
C TYR A 25 -13.55 -12.66 38.80
N LEU A 26 -14.24 -11.55 38.63
CA LEU A 26 -13.79 -10.25 39.13
C LEU A 26 -14.01 -10.14 40.64
N THR A 27 -13.09 -9.48 41.35
CA THR A 27 -13.25 -9.13 42.77
C THR A 27 -14.39 -8.13 42.98
N GLU A 28 -15.05 -8.16 44.14
CA GLU A 28 -16.20 -7.29 44.45
C GLU A 28 -15.83 -5.79 44.42
N GLU A 29 -14.60 -5.45 44.78
CA GLU A 29 -14.05 -4.09 44.68
C GLU A 29 -13.93 -3.60 43.23
N ARG A 30 -13.64 -4.52 42.29
CA ARG A 30 -13.46 -4.19 40.88
C ARG A 30 -14.78 -4.12 40.12
N LYS A 31 -15.75 -4.98 40.46
CA LYS A 31 -17.14 -4.87 39.94
C LYS A 31 -17.77 -3.52 40.23
N ALA A 32 -17.38 -2.85 41.32
CA ALA A 32 -17.88 -1.53 41.72
C ALA A 32 -17.19 -0.35 41.02
N GLN A 33 -16.01 -0.53 40.43
CA GLN A 33 -15.20 0.58 39.89
C GLN A 33 -15.40 0.85 38.39
N ASP A 34 -15.62 -0.18 37.55
CA ASP A 34 -15.71 0.05 36.11
C ASP A 34 -16.29 -1.17 35.33
N PRO A 35 -17.54 -1.13 34.86
CA PRO A 35 -18.18 -2.32 34.26
C PRO A 35 -17.76 -2.67 32.83
N ASP A 36 -17.22 -1.74 32.01
CA ASP A 36 -17.30 -1.94 30.54
C ASP A 36 -16.13 -1.39 29.67
N GLN A 37 -15.01 -0.92 30.22
CA GLN A 37 -13.89 -0.44 29.39
C GLN A 37 -13.03 -1.59 28.83
N GLY A 38 -13.37 -2.09 27.64
CA GLY A 38 -12.46 -2.86 26.77
C GLY A 38 -12.23 -4.34 27.14
N PHE A 39 -12.92 -4.88 28.14
CA PHE A 39 -12.78 -6.28 28.57
C PHE A 39 -13.35 -7.29 27.56
N SER A 40 -14.41 -6.89 26.87
CA SER A 40 -15.20 -7.75 26.00
C SER A 40 -14.49 -8.14 24.70
N THR A 41 -13.40 -7.46 24.33
CA THR A 41 -12.61 -7.75 23.13
C THR A 41 -11.90 -9.10 23.24
N PHE A 42 -11.28 -9.37 24.39
CA PHE A 42 -10.54 -10.61 24.64
C PHE A 42 -11.30 -11.62 25.50
N PHE A 43 -12.36 -11.22 26.20
CA PHE A 43 -13.15 -12.11 27.05
C PHE A 43 -14.63 -12.13 26.67
N SER A 44 -15.27 -13.23 27.00
CA SER A 44 -16.72 -13.40 26.96
C SER A 44 -17.25 -13.53 28.39
N GLU A 45 -18.31 -12.81 28.72
CA GLU A 45 -18.97 -12.94 30.01
C GLU A 45 -20.04 -14.04 29.93
N THR A 46 -19.99 -14.97 30.89
CA THR A 46 -21.01 -16.00 31.05
C THR A 46 -22.17 -15.49 31.91
N GLY A 47 -23.36 -16.09 31.82
CA GLY A 47 -24.52 -15.68 32.62
C GLY A 47 -24.36 -15.78 34.15
N GLN A 48 -23.26 -16.35 34.65
CA GLN A 48 -22.89 -16.40 36.07
C GLN A 48 -21.85 -15.34 36.46
N GLY A 49 -21.50 -14.41 35.56
CA GLY A 49 -20.53 -13.34 35.82
C GLY A 49 -19.06 -13.78 35.78
N LYS A 50 -18.78 -14.96 35.19
CA LYS A 50 -17.42 -15.44 34.91
C LYS A 50 -16.98 -14.97 33.53
N TYR A 51 -15.77 -14.43 33.45
CA TYR A 51 -15.12 -14.03 32.21
C TYR A 51 -14.25 -15.18 31.68
N VAL A 52 -14.51 -15.58 30.44
CA VAL A 52 -13.81 -16.67 29.76
C VAL A 52 -13.04 -16.08 28.56
N PRO A 53 -11.71 -16.30 28.46
CA PRO A 53 -10.92 -15.83 27.34
C PRO A 53 -11.41 -16.37 25.99
N ARG A 54 -11.37 -15.53 24.95
CA ARG A 54 -11.66 -15.91 23.55
C ARG A 54 -10.43 -16.56 22.91
N THR A 55 -9.99 -17.68 23.48
CA THR A 55 -8.75 -18.37 23.08
C THR A 55 -9.02 -19.81 22.72
N ILE A 56 -8.33 -20.32 21.70
CA ILE A 56 -8.34 -21.73 21.32
C ILE A 56 -6.91 -22.24 21.39
N TYR A 57 -6.71 -23.31 22.16
CA TYR A 57 -5.46 -24.05 22.22
C TYR A 57 -5.58 -25.26 21.33
N CYS A 58 -4.64 -25.42 20.40
CA CYS A 58 -4.58 -26.57 19.52
C CYS A 58 -3.16 -27.13 19.51
N ASP A 59 -3.04 -28.43 19.75
CA ASP A 59 -1.80 -29.17 19.55
C ASP A 59 -2.12 -30.58 19.04
N LEU A 60 -1.25 -31.16 18.22
CA LEU A 60 -1.41 -32.51 17.69
C LEU A 60 -1.06 -33.57 18.75
N GLU A 61 -0.33 -33.18 19.80
CA GLU A 61 -0.10 -34.00 21.00
C GLU A 61 -0.76 -33.41 22.26
N PRO A 62 -1.11 -34.23 23.26
CA PRO A 62 -1.85 -33.77 24.43
C PRO A 62 -0.97 -33.11 25.51
N ASN A 63 0.33 -33.44 25.57
CA ASN A 63 1.20 -33.13 26.72
C ASN A 63 1.15 -31.66 27.16
N VAL A 64 1.25 -30.77 26.18
CA VAL A 64 1.39 -29.32 26.39
C VAL A 64 0.08 -28.69 26.84
N VAL A 65 -1.03 -29.08 26.20
CA VAL A 65 -2.37 -28.61 26.53
C VAL A 65 -2.86 -29.22 27.85
N ASP A 66 -2.44 -30.43 28.18
CA ASP A 66 -2.74 -31.07 29.46
C ASP A 66 -2.08 -30.34 30.66
N GLU A 67 -0.93 -29.71 30.47
CA GLU A 67 -0.37 -28.81 31.48
C GLU A 67 -1.28 -27.61 31.75
N VAL A 68 -1.97 -27.08 30.74
CA VAL A 68 -2.96 -26.00 30.91
C VAL A 68 -4.20 -26.51 31.65
N ARG A 69 -4.68 -27.70 31.27
CA ARG A 69 -5.83 -28.36 31.90
C ARG A 69 -5.60 -28.69 33.37
N THR A 70 -4.35 -28.88 33.79
CA THR A 70 -3.98 -29.24 35.17
C THR A 70 -3.35 -28.09 35.95
N GLY A 71 -2.95 -27.01 35.27
CA GLY A 71 -2.27 -25.86 35.84
C GLY A 71 -3.15 -24.92 36.66
N THR A 72 -2.55 -23.82 37.11
CA THR A 72 -3.18 -22.83 37.99
C THR A 72 -4.46 -22.23 37.41
N TYR A 73 -4.49 -22.02 36.09
CA TYR A 73 -5.61 -21.40 35.35
C TYR A 73 -6.56 -22.40 34.70
N ARG A 74 -6.55 -23.67 35.14
CA ARG A 74 -7.42 -24.73 34.57
C ARG A 74 -8.90 -24.37 34.52
N ASN A 75 -9.36 -23.54 35.46
CA ASN A 75 -10.75 -23.11 35.55
C ASN A 75 -11.04 -21.89 34.68
N LEU A 76 -10.04 -21.16 34.17
CA LEU A 76 -10.25 -19.96 33.37
C LEU A 76 -10.73 -20.29 31.96
N PHE A 77 -10.14 -21.30 31.33
CA PHE A 77 -10.40 -21.67 29.93
C PHE A 77 -11.60 -22.60 29.78
N HIS A 78 -12.30 -22.48 28.66
CA HIS A 78 -13.37 -23.40 28.32
C HIS A 78 -12.78 -24.75 27.86
N PRO A 79 -13.14 -25.90 28.47
CA PRO A 79 -12.54 -27.20 28.15
C PRO A 79 -12.62 -27.61 26.68
N GLU A 80 -13.73 -27.29 26.00
CA GLU A 80 -13.89 -27.59 24.56
C GLU A 80 -13.00 -26.77 23.63
N MET A 81 -12.38 -25.68 24.13
CA MET A 81 -11.46 -24.84 23.36
C MET A 81 -10.00 -25.31 23.47
N MET A 82 -9.77 -26.39 24.23
CA MET A 82 -8.47 -27.04 24.36
C MET A 82 -8.49 -28.34 23.54
N ILE A 83 -8.04 -28.24 22.30
CA ILE A 83 -8.11 -29.28 21.27
C ILE A 83 -6.76 -29.99 21.20
N THR A 84 -6.78 -31.31 21.33
CA THR A 84 -5.58 -32.15 21.36
C THR A 84 -5.74 -33.34 20.43
N GLY A 85 -4.77 -33.55 19.56
CA GLY A 85 -4.61 -34.80 18.81
C GLY A 85 -4.05 -35.94 19.67
N LYS A 86 -3.74 -37.06 19.01
CA LYS A 86 -3.11 -38.23 19.65
C LYS A 86 -1.66 -38.43 19.23
N GLU A 87 -1.29 -37.94 18.06
CA GLU A 87 0.01 -38.12 17.43
C GLU A 87 0.58 -36.76 17.09
N ASP A 88 1.87 -36.54 17.38
CA ASP A 88 2.53 -35.30 17.02
C ASP A 88 2.90 -35.24 15.52
N ALA A 89 3.30 -34.05 15.07
CA ALA A 89 3.90 -33.86 13.76
C ALA A 89 5.40 -34.23 13.72
N SER A 90 6.02 -34.65 14.83
CA SER A 90 7.43 -35.09 14.90
C SER A 90 8.43 -34.14 14.21
N ASN A 91 8.25 -32.81 14.35
CA ASN A 91 9.03 -31.78 13.65
C ASN A 91 9.00 -31.87 12.11
N ASN A 92 7.93 -32.39 11.51
CA ASN A 92 7.74 -32.51 10.08
C ASN A 92 6.54 -31.66 9.63
N TYR A 93 6.81 -30.64 8.81
CA TYR A 93 5.78 -29.78 8.20
C TYR A 93 4.70 -30.60 7.49
N ALA A 94 5.08 -31.61 6.69
CA ALA A 94 4.14 -32.38 5.89
C ALA A 94 3.14 -33.16 6.77
N ARG A 95 3.56 -33.64 7.95
CA ARG A 95 2.64 -34.26 8.91
C ARG A 95 1.62 -33.27 9.45
N GLY A 96 2.09 -32.07 9.79
CA GLY A 96 1.23 -30.99 10.28
C GLY A 96 0.25 -30.47 9.22
N HIS A 97 0.65 -30.47 7.94
CA HIS A 97 -0.13 -29.87 6.87
C HIS A 97 -1.01 -30.87 6.10
N TYR A 98 -0.47 -32.03 5.72
CA TYR A 98 -1.13 -32.95 4.78
C TYR A 98 -1.79 -34.17 5.44
N THR A 99 -1.16 -34.75 6.48
CA THR A 99 -1.63 -36.00 7.10
C THR A 99 -2.35 -35.76 8.43
N VAL A 100 -1.61 -35.70 9.54
CA VAL A 100 -2.17 -35.63 10.90
C VAL A 100 -3.00 -34.36 11.11
N GLY A 101 -2.50 -33.21 10.64
CA GLY A 101 -3.23 -31.95 10.84
C GLY A 101 -4.55 -31.86 10.07
N LYS A 102 -4.65 -32.54 8.93
CA LYS A 102 -5.89 -32.61 8.14
C LYS A 102 -7.01 -33.36 8.86
N GLU A 103 -6.68 -34.27 9.77
CA GLU A 103 -7.69 -34.93 10.60
C GLU A 103 -8.26 -34.01 11.68
N LEU A 104 -7.49 -33.02 12.13
CA LEU A 104 -7.87 -32.13 13.24
C LEU A 104 -8.49 -30.81 12.78
N ILE A 105 -8.16 -30.34 11.57
CA ILE A 105 -8.50 -28.99 11.09
C ILE A 105 -9.99 -28.69 11.12
N ASP A 106 -10.86 -29.61 10.68
CA ASP A 106 -12.31 -29.39 10.64
C ASP A 106 -12.89 -29.20 12.05
N GLY A 107 -12.36 -29.94 13.02
CA GLY A 107 -12.74 -29.81 14.43
C GLY A 107 -12.33 -28.46 15.01
N VAL A 108 -11.15 -27.97 14.64
CA VAL A 108 -10.64 -26.66 15.06
C VAL A 108 -11.45 -25.52 14.43
N LEU A 109 -11.75 -25.61 13.13
CA LEU A 109 -12.56 -24.61 12.42
C LEU A 109 -13.98 -24.51 12.98
N ASP A 110 -14.61 -25.64 13.36
CA ASP A 110 -15.93 -25.59 14.01
C ASP A 110 -15.87 -24.84 15.34
N LYS A 111 -14.83 -25.03 16.15
CA LYS A 111 -14.65 -24.28 17.40
C LYS A 111 -14.36 -22.80 17.16
N ILE A 112 -13.52 -22.47 16.18
CA ILE A 112 -13.26 -21.09 15.76
C ILE A 112 -14.56 -20.41 15.36
N ARG A 113 -15.37 -21.07 14.52
CA ARG A 113 -16.68 -20.56 14.09
C ARG A 113 -17.60 -20.28 15.27
N ARG A 114 -17.70 -21.19 16.25
CA ARG A 114 -18.52 -20.95 17.46
C ARG A 114 -18.05 -19.72 18.24
N VAL A 115 -16.74 -19.49 18.35
CA VAL A 115 -16.21 -18.30 19.02
C VAL A 115 -16.50 -17.05 18.20
N ALA A 116 -16.35 -17.12 16.88
CA ALA A 116 -16.63 -16.01 15.97
C ALA A 116 -18.12 -15.62 15.95
N ASP A 117 -19.03 -16.59 15.94
CA ASP A 117 -20.49 -16.37 15.99
C ASP A 117 -20.93 -15.69 17.30
N ASN A 118 -20.18 -15.92 18.39
CA ASN A 118 -20.38 -15.26 19.68
C ASN A 118 -19.77 -13.86 19.76
N CYS A 119 -19.19 -13.34 18.68
CA CYS A 119 -18.66 -11.98 18.59
C CYS A 119 -19.61 -11.07 17.80
N VAL A 120 -19.98 -9.92 18.38
CA VAL A 120 -20.81 -8.91 17.67
C VAL A 120 -20.04 -8.23 16.53
N GLY A 121 -18.72 -8.11 16.67
CA GLY A 121 -17.84 -7.49 15.67
C GLY A 121 -16.42 -8.05 15.74
N LEU A 122 -16.21 -9.24 15.19
CA LEU A 122 -14.88 -9.84 15.10
C LEU A 122 -13.97 -8.96 14.23
N GLN A 123 -12.85 -8.50 14.80
CA GLN A 123 -11.83 -7.75 14.07
C GLN A 123 -10.91 -8.69 13.27
N GLY A 124 -10.37 -9.72 13.92
CA GLY A 124 -9.36 -10.58 13.35
C GLY A 124 -8.90 -11.71 14.27
N PHE A 125 -7.83 -12.39 13.88
CA PHE A 125 -7.21 -13.50 14.59
C PHE A 125 -5.77 -13.15 14.99
N LEU A 126 -5.37 -13.56 16.19
CA LEU A 126 -3.98 -13.54 16.64
C LEU A 126 -3.49 -15.00 16.71
N VAL A 127 -2.57 -15.37 15.83
CA VAL A 127 -2.07 -16.74 15.69
C VAL A 127 -0.67 -16.82 16.30
N PHE A 128 -0.51 -17.69 17.30
CA PHE A 128 0.76 -17.90 17.99
C PHE A 128 1.31 -19.27 17.62
N HIS A 129 2.45 -19.31 16.94
CA HIS A 129 3.03 -20.56 16.45
C HIS A 129 4.55 -20.45 16.30
N SER A 130 5.20 -21.54 15.96
CA SER A 130 6.64 -21.58 15.70
C SER A 130 6.94 -22.06 14.29
N PHE A 131 8.01 -21.53 13.71
CA PHE A 131 8.47 -21.93 12.38
C PHE A 131 9.23 -23.26 12.39
N GLY A 132 9.92 -23.58 13.48
CA GLY A 132 10.75 -24.78 13.55
C GLY A 132 10.01 -26.10 13.83
N GLY A 133 8.84 -26.05 14.48
CA GLY A 133 8.09 -27.25 14.88
C GLY A 133 7.08 -27.69 13.83
N GLY A 134 6.81 -29.00 13.69
CA GLY A 134 5.93 -29.53 12.63
C GLY A 134 4.46 -29.13 12.78
N THR A 135 3.95 -29.06 14.02
CA THR A 135 2.59 -28.54 14.28
C THR A 135 2.54 -27.04 14.05
N GLY A 136 3.50 -26.29 14.62
CA GLY A 136 3.54 -24.83 14.51
C GLY A 136 3.66 -24.36 13.06
N SER A 137 4.48 -25.03 12.25
CA SER A 137 4.68 -24.72 10.85
C SER A 137 3.54 -25.28 9.99
N GLY A 138 3.41 -26.61 9.93
CA GLY A 138 2.48 -27.30 9.02
C GLY A 138 1.01 -27.05 9.32
N PHE A 139 0.60 -27.30 10.57
CA PHE A 139 -0.80 -27.08 10.97
C PHE A 139 -1.13 -25.58 11.05
N GLY A 140 -0.16 -24.75 11.44
CA GLY A 140 -0.29 -23.29 11.41
C GLY A 140 -0.58 -22.76 10.00
N ALA A 141 0.21 -23.17 9.01
CA ALA A 141 -0.01 -22.85 7.61
C ALA A 141 -1.39 -23.31 7.10
N LEU A 142 -1.74 -24.58 7.35
CA LEU A 142 -3.06 -25.11 6.97
C LEU A 142 -4.21 -24.31 7.60
N LEU A 143 -4.06 -23.90 8.85
CA LEU A 143 -5.06 -23.09 9.54
C LEU A 143 -5.20 -21.70 8.89
N MET A 144 -4.08 -21.05 8.53
CA MET A 144 -4.07 -19.73 7.90
C MET A 144 -4.73 -19.73 6.52
N GLU A 145 -4.50 -20.77 5.71
CA GLU A 145 -5.20 -20.97 4.44
C GLU A 145 -6.72 -21.04 4.63
N ARG A 146 -7.17 -21.87 5.58
CA ARG A 146 -8.61 -22.08 5.85
C ARG A 146 -9.26 -20.83 6.44
N LEU A 147 -8.57 -20.12 7.33
CA LEU A 147 -9.05 -18.85 7.87
C LEU A 147 -9.18 -17.78 6.77
N SER A 148 -8.28 -17.77 5.79
CA SER A 148 -8.37 -16.84 4.65
C SER A 148 -9.56 -17.16 3.74
N VAL A 149 -9.91 -18.43 3.57
CA VAL A 149 -11.11 -18.84 2.82
C VAL A 149 -12.39 -18.46 3.55
N ASP A 150 -12.51 -18.80 4.83
CA ASP A 150 -13.75 -18.59 5.60
C ASP A 150 -13.93 -17.14 6.06
N TYR A 151 -12.82 -16.44 6.36
CA TYR A 151 -12.80 -15.09 6.95
C TYR A 151 -11.87 -14.12 6.18
N GLY A 152 -11.90 -14.14 4.85
CA GLY A 152 -10.97 -13.35 4.01
C GLY A 152 -10.92 -11.85 4.25
N LYS A 153 -11.96 -11.24 4.84
CA LYS A 153 -11.99 -9.80 5.18
C LYS A 153 -11.47 -9.47 6.60
N LYS A 154 -11.06 -10.47 7.37
CA LYS A 154 -10.63 -10.31 8.78
C LYS A 154 -9.11 -10.34 8.86
N SER A 155 -8.54 -9.45 9.67
CA SER A 155 -7.08 -9.36 9.82
C SER A 155 -6.53 -10.61 10.51
N LYS A 156 -5.36 -11.07 10.09
CA LYS A 156 -4.66 -12.20 10.69
C LYS A 156 -3.25 -11.73 11.03
N LEU A 157 -2.98 -11.61 12.34
CA LEU A 157 -1.65 -11.26 12.85
C LEU A 157 -1.00 -12.49 13.43
N GLU A 158 0.28 -12.68 13.13
CA GLU A 158 1.04 -13.81 13.62
C GLU A 158 2.10 -13.37 14.64
N PHE A 159 2.31 -14.22 15.65
CA PHE A 159 3.46 -14.15 16.54
C PHE A 159 4.26 -15.43 16.34
N CYS A 160 5.34 -15.30 15.57
CA CYS A 160 6.10 -16.42 15.05
C CYS A 160 7.41 -16.53 15.81
N VAL A 161 7.64 -17.68 16.46
CA VAL A 161 8.97 -17.96 17.02
C VAL A 161 9.89 -18.49 15.93
N TYR A 162 10.90 -17.67 15.64
CA TYR A 162 11.95 -17.91 14.68
C TYR A 162 12.99 -18.89 15.26
N PRO A 163 13.43 -19.91 14.49
CA PRO A 163 14.40 -20.88 14.96
C PRO A 163 15.79 -20.26 15.09
N ALA A 164 16.43 -20.50 16.22
CA ALA A 164 17.77 -19.99 16.46
C ALA A 164 18.80 -21.13 16.51
N PRO A 165 19.95 -21.01 15.81
CA PRO A 165 20.90 -22.11 15.65
C PRO A 165 21.48 -22.65 16.96
N GLN A 166 21.64 -21.82 18.00
CA GLN A 166 22.20 -22.27 19.28
C GLN A 166 21.18 -23.01 20.16
N THR A 167 19.90 -22.76 19.94
CA THR A 167 18.79 -23.36 20.70
C THR A 167 17.94 -24.32 19.85
N ALA A 168 18.35 -24.58 18.61
CA ALA A 168 17.65 -25.44 17.66
C ALA A 168 17.56 -26.85 18.24
N THR A 169 16.34 -27.37 18.29
CA THR A 169 16.06 -28.70 18.87
C THR A 169 15.88 -29.77 17.81
N SER A 170 15.70 -29.34 16.56
CA SER A 170 15.54 -30.21 15.41
C SER A 170 16.45 -29.75 14.27
N VAL A 171 17.00 -30.71 13.54
CA VAL A 171 17.90 -30.47 12.40
C VAL A 171 17.10 -29.93 11.20
N VAL A 172 15.82 -30.28 11.09
CA VAL A 172 14.97 -29.93 9.95
C VAL A 172 14.17 -28.62 10.14
N GLU A 173 14.45 -27.85 11.19
CA GLU A 173 13.82 -26.54 11.42
C GLU A 173 13.92 -25.59 10.21
N PRO A 174 15.04 -25.53 9.46
CA PRO A 174 15.11 -24.68 8.26
C PRO A 174 14.09 -25.06 7.17
N TYR A 175 13.83 -26.36 6.97
CA TYR A 175 12.80 -26.80 6.02
C TYR A 175 11.41 -26.36 6.46
N ASN A 176 11.05 -26.65 7.71
CA ASN A 176 9.76 -26.26 8.27
C ASN A 176 9.52 -24.75 8.18
N SER A 177 10.57 -23.96 8.43
CA SER A 177 10.50 -22.50 8.46
C SER A 177 10.30 -21.90 7.06
N ILE A 178 11.00 -22.41 6.04
CA ILE A 178 10.81 -21.93 4.67
C ILE A 178 9.43 -22.35 4.14
N LEU A 179 9.02 -23.59 4.38
CA LEU A 179 7.72 -24.09 3.91
C LEU A 179 6.55 -23.34 4.54
N THR A 180 6.58 -23.09 5.85
CA THR A 180 5.51 -22.30 6.49
C THR A 180 5.54 -20.84 6.06
N THR A 181 6.72 -20.24 5.86
CA THR A 181 6.81 -18.84 5.42
C THR A 181 6.16 -18.71 4.05
N HIS A 182 6.52 -19.59 3.11
CA HIS A 182 5.94 -19.60 1.76
C HIS A 182 4.41 -19.70 1.78
N THR A 183 3.83 -20.67 2.50
CA THR A 183 2.38 -20.87 2.50
C THR A 183 1.61 -19.79 3.28
N THR A 184 2.21 -19.23 4.35
CA THR A 184 1.57 -18.16 5.13
C THR A 184 1.74 -16.77 4.53
N LEU A 185 2.67 -16.55 3.59
CA LEU A 185 3.01 -15.24 3.04
C LEU A 185 1.81 -14.53 2.37
N GLU A 186 0.91 -15.28 1.73
CA GLU A 186 -0.29 -14.69 1.11
C GLU A 186 -1.48 -14.58 2.08
N HIS A 187 -1.35 -15.14 3.27
CA HIS A 187 -2.45 -15.32 4.22
C HIS A 187 -2.26 -14.53 5.51
N SER A 188 -1.05 -14.08 5.85
CA SER A 188 -0.81 -13.21 6.98
C SER A 188 -0.86 -11.74 6.57
N ASP A 189 -1.50 -10.91 7.40
CA ASP A 189 -1.50 -9.46 7.19
C ASP A 189 -0.27 -8.79 7.82
N CYS A 190 0.27 -9.37 8.91
CA CYS A 190 1.49 -8.91 9.59
C CYS A 190 1.98 -9.96 10.60
N SER A 191 3.28 -10.31 10.50
CA SER A 191 3.89 -11.39 11.28
C SER A 191 5.05 -10.86 12.13
N PHE A 192 4.85 -10.88 13.45
CA PHE A 192 5.85 -10.46 14.43
C PHE A 192 6.81 -11.60 14.70
N MET A 193 8.04 -11.48 14.19
CA MET A 193 9.08 -12.47 14.38
C MET A 193 9.77 -12.29 15.73
N VAL A 194 10.00 -13.42 16.41
CA VAL A 194 10.62 -13.48 17.72
C VAL A 194 11.69 -14.56 17.73
N ASP A 195 12.94 -14.17 17.86
CA ASP A 195 14.11 -15.04 17.90
C ASP A 195 14.42 -15.45 19.37
N ASN A 196 14.41 -16.76 19.61
CA ASN A 196 14.74 -17.34 20.91
C ASN A 196 16.15 -16.96 21.39
N GLU A 197 17.13 -16.86 20.48
CA GLU A 197 18.51 -16.55 20.85
C GLU A 197 18.67 -15.06 21.22
N ALA A 198 17.97 -14.17 20.50
CA ALA A 198 17.92 -12.75 20.85
C ALA A 198 17.34 -12.54 22.26
N ILE A 199 16.22 -13.19 22.57
CA ILE A 199 15.60 -13.10 23.90
C ILE A 199 16.48 -13.71 24.97
N TYR A 200 17.11 -14.86 24.68
CA TYR A 200 18.04 -15.49 25.61
C TYR A 200 19.18 -14.54 26.01
N ASP A 201 19.77 -13.86 25.02
CA ASP A 201 20.84 -12.89 25.25
C ASP A 201 20.36 -11.67 26.06
N ILE A 202 19.15 -11.17 25.77
CA ILE A 202 18.52 -10.08 26.54
C ILE A 202 18.32 -10.49 28.01
N CYS A 203 17.73 -11.67 28.25
CA CYS A 203 17.50 -12.18 29.59
C CYS A 203 18.82 -12.36 30.36
N ARG A 204 19.84 -12.89 29.70
CA ARG A 204 21.15 -13.10 30.33
C ARG A 204 21.84 -11.78 30.69
N ARG A 205 21.86 -10.83 29.76
CA ARG A 205 22.57 -9.56 29.91
C ARG A 205 21.85 -8.60 30.85
N ASN A 206 20.56 -8.41 30.64
CA ASN A 206 19.81 -7.34 31.30
C ASN A 206 19.21 -7.79 32.63
N LEU A 207 18.66 -9.02 32.68
CA LEU A 207 18.08 -9.57 33.91
C LEU A 207 19.14 -10.23 34.82
N GLY A 208 20.34 -10.51 34.29
CA GLY A 208 21.44 -11.12 35.04
C GLY A 208 21.25 -12.61 35.31
N LEU A 209 20.49 -13.30 34.44
CA LEU A 209 20.23 -14.73 34.53
C LEU A 209 21.36 -15.52 33.84
N GLU A 210 22.06 -16.40 34.54
CA GLU A 210 23.15 -17.17 33.92
C GLU A 210 22.68 -18.15 32.85
N ARG A 211 21.52 -18.78 33.08
CA ARG A 211 20.89 -19.77 32.18
C ARG A 211 19.38 -19.55 32.13
N PRO A 212 18.90 -18.61 31.30
CA PRO A 212 17.47 -18.44 31.04
C PRO A 212 16.81 -19.74 30.58
N ASP A 213 15.62 -20.04 31.09
CA ASP A 213 14.77 -21.12 30.62
C ASP A 213 13.59 -20.59 29.78
N TYR A 214 12.76 -21.49 29.23
CA TYR A 214 11.58 -21.08 28.46
C TYR A 214 10.57 -20.27 29.28
N ILE A 215 10.54 -20.45 30.60
CA ILE A 215 9.68 -19.66 31.49
C ILE A 215 10.13 -18.20 31.49
N ASN A 216 11.45 -17.95 31.56
CA ASN A 216 12.00 -16.60 31.49
C ASN A 216 11.76 -15.96 30.11
N LEU A 217 12.06 -16.69 29.03
CA LEU A 217 11.88 -16.22 27.64
C LEU A 217 10.42 -15.83 27.39
N ASN A 218 9.49 -16.74 27.67
CA ASN A 218 8.07 -16.52 27.43
C ASN A 218 7.49 -15.38 28.27
N ARG A 219 8.04 -15.09 29.46
CA ARG A 219 7.59 -13.95 30.27
C ARG A 219 7.93 -12.63 29.60
N LEU A 220 9.08 -12.54 28.94
CA LEU A 220 9.46 -11.36 28.18
C LEU A 220 8.58 -11.21 26.93
N ILE A 221 8.38 -12.30 26.18
CA ILE A 221 7.45 -12.32 25.04
C ILE A 221 6.05 -11.90 25.48
N ALA A 222 5.60 -12.36 26.65
CA ALA A 222 4.30 -12.01 27.19
C ALA A 222 4.13 -10.50 27.43
N GLN A 223 5.18 -9.81 27.90
CA GLN A 223 5.16 -8.36 28.10
C GLN A 223 5.09 -7.59 26.78
N VAL A 224 5.75 -8.11 25.75
CA VAL A 224 5.72 -7.54 24.39
C VAL A 224 4.34 -7.67 23.77
N VAL A 225 3.78 -8.88 23.73
CA VAL A 225 2.44 -9.13 23.20
C VAL A 225 1.39 -8.34 23.99
N SER A 226 1.54 -8.25 25.32
CA SER A 226 0.68 -7.40 26.15
C SER A 226 0.77 -5.92 25.74
N SER A 227 1.95 -5.43 25.35
CA SER A 227 2.15 -4.05 24.90
C SER A 227 1.58 -3.80 23.50
N ILE A 228 1.72 -4.76 22.59
CA ILE A 228 1.15 -4.69 21.23
C ILE A 228 -0.38 -4.72 21.29
N THR A 229 -0.95 -5.61 22.09
CA THR A 229 -2.41 -5.75 22.26
C THR A 229 -3.02 -4.75 23.24
N ALA A 230 -2.23 -3.86 23.84
CA ALA A 230 -2.72 -2.92 24.84
C ALA A 230 -3.76 -1.95 24.24
N SER A 231 -3.54 -1.48 23.02
CA SER A 231 -4.47 -0.58 22.32
C SER A 231 -5.84 -1.20 22.02
N LEU A 232 -5.92 -2.54 22.00
CA LEU A 232 -7.16 -3.29 21.77
C LEU A 232 -7.93 -3.57 23.08
N ARG A 233 -7.26 -3.43 24.23
CA ARG A 233 -7.79 -3.78 25.56
C ARG A 233 -8.07 -2.57 26.43
N PHE A 234 -7.36 -1.47 26.19
CA PHE A 234 -7.42 -0.26 26.98
C PHE A 234 -7.53 0.96 26.08
N ASP A 235 -8.24 1.97 26.56
CA ASP A 235 -8.24 3.27 25.93
C ASP A 235 -6.86 3.94 26.07
N GLY A 236 -6.40 4.53 24.97
CA GLY A 236 -5.16 5.27 24.86
C GLY A 236 -5.33 6.52 23.99
N SER A 237 -4.24 7.27 23.83
CA SER A 237 -4.22 8.47 22.97
C SER A 237 -4.35 8.12 21.47
N LEU A 238 -3.98 6.89 21.10
CA LEU A 238 -4.10 6.32 19.77
C LEU A 238 -4.56 4.86 19.94
N ASN A 239 -5.85 4.61 19.73
CA ASN A 239 -6.42 3.26 19.78
C ASN A 239 -6.17 2.58 18.43
N VAL A 240 -5.00 1.96 18.28
CA VAL A 240 -4.63 1.19 17.09
C VAL A 240 -5.45 -0.10 17.03
N ASP A 241 -6.31 -0.24 16.02
CA ASP A 241 -7.03 -1.47 15.72
C ASP A 241 -6.14 -2.47 14.95
N LEU A 242 -6.62 -3.71 14.74
CA LEU A 242 -5.85 -4.73 14.02
C LEU A 242 -5.52 -4.33 12.56
N ASN A 243 -6.41 -3.59 11.89
CA ASN A 243 -6.20 -3.14 10.50
C ASN A 243 -5.19 -1.98 10.42
N GLU A 244 -5.10 -1.17 11.46
CA GLU A 244 -4.16 -0.09 11.58
C GLU A 244 -2.73 -0.60 11.78
N PHE A 245 -2.52 -1.79 12.37
CA PHE A 245 -1.18 -2.40 12.38
C PHE A 245 -0.67 -2.66 10.96
N GLN A 246 -1.50 -3.24 10.10
CA GLN A 246 -1.18 -3.45 8.69
C GLN A 246 -0.93 -2.11 7.99
N THR A 247 -1.86 -1.16 8.11
CA THR A 247 -1.75 0.15 7.45
C THR A 247 -0.53 0.96 7.90
N ASN A 248 -0.10 0.82 9.16
CA ASN A 248 1.00 1.60 9.72
C ASN A 248 2.37 0.93 9.57
N LEU A 249 2.45 -0.39 9.55
CA LEU A 249 3.72 -1.14 9.57
C LEU A 249 4.04 -1.85 8.26
N VAL A 250 3.06 -2.10 7.40
CA VAL A 250 3.21 -2.93 6.19
C VAL A 250 3.03 -2.06 4.94
N PRO A 251 4.11 -1.51 4.36
CA PRO A 251 4.03 -0.69 3.16
C PRO A 251 3.73 -1.52 1.90
N TYR A 252 4.26 -2.74 1.85
CA TYR A 252 4.08 -3.68 0.74
C TYR A 252 3.53 -5.00 1.30
N PRO A 253 2.53 -5.63 0.63
CA PRO A 253 1.88 -6.83 1.16
C PRO A 253 2.82 -7.99 1.50
N ARG A 254 3.91 -8.19 0.74
CA ARG A 254 4.91 -9.25 1.01
C ARG A 254 5.90 -8.89 2.12
N ILE A 255 6.10 -7.60 2.40
CA ILE A 255 7.06 -7.07 3.37
C ILE A 255 6.33 -6.78 4.68
N HIS A 256 5.81 -7.83 5.31
CA HIS A 256 4.94 -7.73 6.49
C HIS A 256 5.57 -8.30 7.77
N PHE A 257 6.89 -8.23 7.90
CA PHE A 257 7.62 -8.78 9.07
C PHE A 257 8.26 -7.69 9.93
N PRO A 258 7.49 -6.97 10.78
CA PRO A 258 8.06 -5.98 11.69
C PRO A 258 8.95 -6.63 12.75
N LEU A 259 10.10 -6.00 12.97
CA LEU A 259 10.97 -6.30 14.09
C LEU A 259 10.41 -5.70 15.38
N VAL A 260 10.55 -6.45 16.48
CA VAL A 260 10.08 -6.03 17.80
C VAL A 260 11.25 -5.70 18.72
N ALA A 261 11.16 -4.59 19.46
CA ALA A 261 12.08 -4.26 20.54
C ALA A 261 11.32 -3.75 21.77
N TYR A 262 11.81 -4.05 22.96
CA TYR A 262 11.12 -3.69 24.21
C TYR A 262 12.09 -3.06 25.21
N ALA A 263 11.68 -1.95 25.81
CA ALA A 263 12.46 -1.26 26.83
C ALA A 263 11.54 -0.65 27.92
N PRO A 264 11.97 -0.62 29.19
CA PRO A 264 13.21 -1.16 29.71
C PRO A 264 13.06 -2.65 30.05
N VAL A 265 14.14 -3.41 29.86
CA VAL A 265 14.26 -4.77 30.40
C VAL A 265 15.24 -4.70 31.55
N ILE A 266 14.74 -4.67 32.78
CA ILE A 266 15.57 -4.52 33.98
C ILE A 266 15.16 -5.52 35.07
N SER A 267 16.15 -5.99 35.83
CA SER A 267 15.89 -6.86 36.99
C SER A 267 15.44 -6.05 38.20
N ALA A 268 14.69 -6.69 39.11
CA ALA A 268 14.24 -6.08 40.35
C ALA A 268 15.39 -5.50 41.21
N LYS A 269 16.61 -6.07 41.10
CA LYS A 269 17.80 -5.59 41.82
C LYS A 269 18.37 -4.28 41.26
N LYS A 270 18.28 -4.06 39.95
CA LYS A 270 18.83 -2.87 39.27
C LYS A 270 17.86 -1.70 39.24
N ALA A 271 16.55 -1.98 39.34
CA ALA A 271 15.49 -0.98 39.20
C ALA A 271 15.57 0.21 40.17
N ALA A 272 16.15 0.04 41.36
CA ALA A 272 16.31 1.13 42.34
C ALA A 272 17.44 2.12 41.99
N HIS A 273 18.34 1.77 41.07
CA HIS A 273 19.56 2.52 40.78
C HIS A 273 19.54 3.23 39.42
N GLU A 274 18.56 2.94 38.56
CA GLU A 274 18.48 3.47 37.20
C GLU A 274 17.21 4.33 37.05
N ALA A 275 17.37 5.58 36.63
CA ALA A 275 16.26 6.40 36.16
C ALA A 275 15.97 6.01 34.71
N ASN A 276 14.71 5.67 34.40
CA ASN A 276 14.27 5.36 33.04
C ASN A 276 13.45 6.53 32.50
N SER A 277 14.10 7.53 31.92
CA SER A 277 13.39 8.62 31.23
C SER A 277 12.77 8.12 29.93
N VAL A 278 11.73 8.82 29.43
CA VAL A 278 11.10 8.50 28.14
C VAL A 278 12.14 8.51 27.02
N GLN A 279 13.06 9.47 27.04
CA GLN A 279 14.12 9.58 26.06
C GLN A 279 15.09 8.38 26.07
N GLU A 280 15.58 7.96 27.24
CA GLU A 280 16.52 6.82 27.36
C GLU A 280 15.89 5.51 26.91
N MET A 281 14.64 5.24 27.31
CA MET A 281 13.93 4.04 26.88
C MET A 281 13.71 4.02 25.37
N THR A 282 13.32 5.17 24.80
CA THR A 282 13.10 5.29 23.35
C THR A 282 14.41 5.04 22.59
N MET A 283 15.52 5.58 23.05
CA MET A 283 16.84 5.33 22.44
C MET A 283 17.26 3.87 22.58
N SER A 284 16.93 3.23 23.71
CA SER A 284 17.26 1.82 23.97
C SER A 284 16.57 0.85 23.01
N CYS A 285 15.39 1.19 22.47
CA CYS A 285 14.71 0.37 21.46
C CYS A 285 15.47 0.28 20.13
N PHE A 286 16.29 1.28 19.80
CA PHE A 286 17.09 1.30 18.58
C PHE A 286 18.50 0.71 18.75
N GLU A 287 18.83 0.26 19.96
CA GLU A 287 20.06 -0.50 20.20
C GLU A 287 19.85 -1.96 19.76
N PRO A 288 20.72 -2.53 18.91
CA PRO A 288 20.58 -3.90 18.41
C PRO A 288 20.45 -4.95 19.53
N ASN A 289 21.04 -4.65 20.68
CA ASN A 289 21.04 -5.48 21.87
C ASN A 289 19.66 -5.68 22.54
N ASN A 290 18.67 -4.85 22.24
CA ASN A 290 17.31 -4.91 22.80
C ASN A 290 16.27 -5.36 21.76
N GLN A 291 16.72 -5.77 20.58
CA GLN A 291 15.86 -6.28 19.52
C GLN A 291 15.59 -7.77 19.72
N MET A 292 14.39 -8.19 19.36
CA MET A 292 13.95 -9.58 19.52
C MET A 292 14.25 -10.45 18.30
N VAL A 293 14.95 -9.92 17.30
CA VAL A 293 15.48 -10.68 16.16
C VAL A 293 16.94 -10.29 15.99
N LYS A 294 17.83 -11.27 15.80
CA LYS A 294 19.24 -11.01 15.51
C LYS A 294 19.41 -10.54 14.07
N CYS A 295 19.41 -9.23 13.89
CA CYS A 295 19.87 -8.55 12.68
C CYS A 295 20.52 -7.22 13.09
N ASP A 296 21.32 -6.63 12.22
CA ASP A 296 21.85 -5.29 12.45
C ASP A 296 21.01 -4.22 11.72
N PRO A 297 20.23 -3.40 12.46
CA PRO A 297 19.43 -2.32 11.88
C PRO A 297 20.24 -1.26 11.16
N ARG A 298 21.55 -1.18 11.45
CA ARG A 298 22.45 -0.20 10.83
C ARG A 298 22.82 -0.60 9.40
N ASN A 299 22.67 -1.87 9.05
CA ASN A 299 22.90 -2.39 7.70
C ASN A 299 21.67 -2.28 6.80
N GLY A 300 20.53 -1.86 7.36
CA GLY A 300 19.28 -1.71 6.62
C GLY A 300 18.63 -0.36 6.86
N LYS A 301 17.42 -0.21 6.34
CA LYS A 301 16.65 1.01 6.39
C LYS A 301 15.27 0.75 6.97
N TYR A 302 14.81 1.69 7.78
CA TYR A 302 13.48 1.65 8.37
C TYR A 302 12.44 2.13 7.36
N MET A 303 11.42 1.32 7.13
CA MET A 303 10.26 1.69 6.31
C MET A 303 9.17 2.33 7.16
N ALA A 304 8.92 1.75 8.33
CA ALA A 304 7.91 2.23 9.26
C ALA A 304 8.26 1.83 10.69
N THR A 305 8.00 2.71 11.65
CA THR A 305 8.25 2.47 13.07
C THR A 305 7.08 2.97 13.92
N CYS A 306 6.53 2.10 14.75
CA CYS A 306 5.52 2.41 15.74
C CYS A 306 6.12 2.26 17.15
N LEU A 307 5.98 3.29 17.98
CA LEU A 307 6.40 3.33 19.38
C LEU A 307 5.16 3.29 20.26
N LEU A 308 4.94 2.16 20.92
CA LEU A 308 3.82 1.90 21.82
C LEU A 308 4.28 2.09 23.26
N TYR A 309 4.07 3.29 23.79
CA TYR A 309 4.36 3.65 25.17
C TYR A 309 3.25 3.19 26.12
N ARG A 310 3.65 2.79 27.32
CA ARG A 310 2.74 2.41 28.42
C ARG A 310 3.14 3.09 29.72
N GLY A 311 2.15 3.52 30.51
CA GLY A 311 2.30 4.07 31.86
C GLY A 311 2.49 5.59 31.91
N ASP A 312 3.30 6.06 32.86
CA ASP A 312 3.54 7.48 33.13
C ASP A 312 4.44 8.13 32.06
N VAL A 313 3.84 8.43 30.91
CA VAL A 313 4.49 9.00 29.74
C VAL A 313 3.77 10.28 29.32
N VAL A 314 4.50 11.40 29.35
CA VAL A 314 4.01 12.69 28.86
C VAL A 314 4.17 12.72 27.33
N PRO A 315 3.11 13.03 26.55
CA PRO A 315 3.19 13.05 25.08
C PRO A 315 4.30 13.94 24.52
N ASN A 316 4.53 15.10 25.15
CA ASN A 316 5.60 16.02 24.73
C ASN A 316 7.00 15.38 24.84
N ASP A 317 7.24 14.58 25.87
CA ASP A 317 8.53 13.90 26.06
C ASP A 317 8.74 12.80 25.02
N ALA A 318 7.67 12.08 24.66
CA ALA A 318 7.71 11.08 23.59
C ALA A 318 8.01 11.74 22.22
N HIS A 319 7.33 12.85 21.90
CA HIS A 319 7.63 13.61 20.69
C HIS A 319 9.06 14.18 20.68
N ALA A 320 9.55 14.71 21.80
CA ALA A 320 10.92 15.21 21.91
C ALA A 320 11.96 14.10 21.74
N ALA A 321 11.69 12.90 22.28
CA ALA A 321 12.54 11.73 22.10
C ALA A 321 12.63 11.32 20.62
N VAL A 322 11.49 11.29 19.91
CA VAL A 322 11.44 10.99 18.46
C VAL A 322 12.16 12.05 17.64
N THR A 323 11.97 13.34 17.93
CA THR A 323 12.70 14.42 17.26
C THR A 323 14.21 14.25 17.42
N THR A 324 14.67 13.89 18.63
CA THR A 324 16.10 13.59 18.85
C THR A 324 16.55 12.39 18.02
N LEU A 325 15.72 11.35 17.95
CA LEU A 325 16.02 10.11 17.23
C LEU A 325 16.19 10.35 15.72
N LYS A 326 15.35 11.20 15.13
CA LYS A 326 15.45 11.61 13.72
C LYS A 326 16.76 12.33 13.38
N THR A 327 17.48 12.87 14.36
CA THR A 327 18.80 13.51 14.11
C THR A 327 19.97 12.52 14.10
N LYS A 328 19.76 11.28 14.57
CA LYS A 328 20.82 10.26 14.61
C LYS A 328 21.05 9.65 13.24
N ARG A 329 22.30 9.72 12.75
CA ARG A 329 22.73 9.08 11.48
C ARG A 329 22.60 7.56 11.46
N THR A 330 22.53 6.92 12.62
CA THR A 330 22.39 5.45 12.75
C THR A 330 20.97 4.95 12.45
N VAL A 331 20.00 5.85 12.33
CA VAL A 331 18.60 5.49 12.04
C VAL A 331 18.25 6.10 10.71
N GLN A 332 18.38 5.29 9.65
CA GLN A 332 18.09 5.69 8.29
C GLN A 332 16.71 5.20 7.91
N PHE A 333 15.86 6.11 7.47
CA PHE A 333 14.58 5.76 6.87
C PHE A 333 14.73 5.69 5.35
N VAL A 334 13.87 4.92 4.70
CA VAL A 334 13.69 4.97 3.25
C VAL A 334 13.21 6.35 2.80
N ASP A 335 13.65 6.78 1.61
CA ASP A 335 13.45 8.16 1.12
C ASP A 335 11.97 8.52 0.90
N TRP A 336 11.15 7.53 0.56
CA TRP A 336 9.71 7.67 0.37
C TRP A 336 8.92 7.71 1.69
N CYS A 337 9.54 7.47 2.85
CA CYS A 337 8.89 7.54 4.17
C CYS A 337 9.63 8.45 5.18
N PRO A 338 9.70 9.78 4.94
CA PRO A 338 10.40 10.71 5.83
C PRO A 338 9.71 10.92 7.19
N THR A 339 8.43 10.54 7.34
CA THR A 339 7.64 10.65 8.58
C THR A 339 7.29 9.28 9.17
N GLY A 340 8.21 8.32 9.14
CA GLY A 340 7.98 6.92 9.53
C GLY A 340 7.76 6.62 11.01
N PHE A 341 7.46 7.60 11.89
CA PHE A 341 7.18 7.34 13.31
C PHE A 341 5.71 7.50 13.65
N LYS A 342 5.11 6.45 14.21
CA LYS A 342 3.80 6.47 14.87
C LYS A 342 3.99 6.33 16.38
N ILE A 343 3.23 7.08 17.17
CA ILE A 343 3.33 7.09 18.64
C ILE A 343 1.96 6.72 19.20
N GLY A 344 1.89 5.60 19.93
CA GLY A 344 0.74 5.23 20.74
C GLY A 344 1.08 5.33 22.22
N ILE A 345 0.18 5.91 23.03
CA ILE A 345 0.37 6.03 24.48
C ILE A 345 -0.84 5.42 25.18
N CYS A 346 -0.59 4.38 25.98
CA CYS A 346 -1.54 3.82 26.92
C CYS A 346 -1.16 4.25 28.34
N TYR A 347 -2.05 4.94 29.04
CA TYR A 347 -1.74 5.48 30.36
C TYR A 347 -1.66 4.42 31.47
N GLN A 348 -2.08 3.18 31.19
CA GLN A 348 -1.92 2.08 32.13
C GLN A 348 -0.48 1.56 32.14
N ALA A 349 0.10 1.54 33.35
CA ALA A 349 1.45 1.01 33.55
C ALA A 349 1.53 -0.48 33.19
N PRO A 350 2.70 -0.96 32.70
CA PRO A 350 2.95 -2.39 32.54
C PRO A 350 2.84 -3.10 33.88
N GLU A 351 2.04 -4.16 33.93
CA GLU A 351 1.83 -4.92 35.15
C GLU A 351 2.96 -5.95 35.35
N ASN A 352 3.26 -6.30 36.60
CA ASN A 352 4.33 -7.23 36.93
C ASN A 352 3.76 -8.62 37.21
N VAL A 353 4.34 -9.66 36.60
CA VAL A 353 3.99 -11.04 36.94
C VAL A 353 4.57 -11.36 38.31
N PRO A 354 3.79 -11.80 39.31
CA PRO A 354 4.30 -12.19 40.61
C PRO A 354 5.40 -13.26 40.48
N ASN A 355 6.51 -13.09 41.21
CA ASN A 355 7.72 -13.92 41.07
C ASN A 355 8.31 -13.92 39.64
N GLY A 356 8.08 -12.86 38.88
CA GLY A 356 8.70 -12.58 37.59
C GLY A 356 10.11 -12.01 37.72
N ASP A 357 10.87 -12.14 36.64
CA ASP A 357 12.28 -11.72 36.59
C ASP A 357 12.43 -10.21 36.30
N LEU A 358 11.40 -9.61 35.72
CA LEU A 358 11.32 -8.18 35.41
C LEU A 358 10.95 -7.37 36.65
N ALA A 359 11.53 -6.18 36.78
CA ALA A 359 11.12 -5.23 37.81
C ALA A 359 9.74 -4.62 37.52
N LYS A 360 9.06 -4.14 38.57
CA LYS A 360 7.91 -3.28 38.40
C LYS A 360 8.38 -1.91 37.89
N VAL A 361 7.81 -1.46 36.78
CA VAL A 361 8.17 -0.19 36.14
C VAL A 361 6.92 0.67 35.94
N ASN A 362 7.08 1.98 36.11
CA ASN A 362 5.97 2.93 35.94
C ASN A 362 5.72 3.25 34.45
N ARG A 363 6.68 2.94 33.58
CA ARG A 363 6.61 3.17 32.15
C ARG A 363 7.46 2.18 31.35
N ALA A 364 7.03 1.90 30.13
CA ALA A 364 7.75 1.12 29.14
C ALA A 364 7.39 1.56 27.72
N VAL A 365 8.15 1.08 26.75
CA VAL A 365 7.91 1.28 25.32
C VAL A 365 8.18 -0.03 24.57
N CYS A 366 7.24 -0.38 23.69
CA CYS A 366 7.39 -1.46 22.73
C CYS A 366 7.53 -0.81 21.34
N MET A 367 8.64 -1.05 20.68
CA MET A 367 8.87 -0.61 19.31
C MET A 367 8.52 -1.74 18.35
N LEU A 368 7.74 -1.41 17.34
CA LEU A 368 7.49 -2.24 16.17
C LEU A 368 8.07 -1.52 14.97
N SER A 369 9.07 -2.10 14.31
CA SER A 369 9.76 -1.43 13.21
C SER A 369 9.91 -2.36 12.03
N ASN A 370 9.32 -2.00 10.90
CA ASN A 370 9.57 -2.68 9.64
C ASN A 370 10.87 -2.14 9.04
N THR A 371 11.89 -2.99 8.97
CA THR A 371 13.24 -2.65 8.54
C THR A 371 13.76 -3.69 7.56
N THR A 372 14.50 -3.25 6.55
CA THR A 372 15.10 -4.16 5.56
C THR A 372 16.17 -5.09 6.15
N SER A 373 16.69 -4.76 7.33
CA SER A 373 17.67 -5.60 8.04
C SER A 373 17.16 -7.00 8.37
N ILE A 374 15.85 -7.22 8.44
CA ILE A 374 15.29 -8.54 8.71
C ILE A 374 15.61 -9.55 7.58
N ALA A 375 15.99 -9.08 6.39
CA ALA A 375 16.53 -9.91 5.30
C ALA A 375 17.76 -10.73 5.71
N GLU A 376 18.57 -10.25 6.67
CA GLU A 376 19.70 -11.02 7.20
C GLU A 376 19.25 -12.33 7.87
N ALA A 377 18.09 -12.31 8.54
CA ALA A 377 17.52 -13.51 9.16
C ALA A 377 17.09 -14.51 8.08
N TRP A 378 16.40 -14.05 7.03
CA TRP A 378 15.99 -14.88 5.90
C TRP A 378 17.18 -15.49 5.17
N SER A 379 18.20 -14.69 4.86
CA SER A 379 19.43 -15.17 4.21
C SER A 379 20.13 -16.25 5.03
N SER A 380 20.19 -16.09 6.36
CA SER A 380 20.75 -17.11 7.26
C SER A 380 19.97 -18.44 7.21
N LEU A 381 18.65 -18.37 7.06
CA LEU A 381 17.78 -19.53 6.91
C LEU A 381 18.01 -20.22 5.56
N SER A 382 18.04 -19.43 4.48
CA SER A 382 18.26 -19.87 3.10
C SER A 382 19.56 -20.66 2.96
N VAL A 383 20.67 -20.18 3.54
CA VAL A 383 21.96 -20.90 3.51
C VAL A 383 21.86 -22.29 4.16
N LYS A 384 21.15 -22.41 5.28
CA LYS A 384 20.97 -23.70 5.97
C LYS A 384 20.08 -24.65 5.16
N PHE A 385 19.01 -24.11 4.58
CA PHE A 385 18.12 -24.86 3.68
C PHE A 385 18.90 -25.41 2.49
N ASP A 386 19.64 -24.55 1.77
CA ASP A 386 20.37 -24.92 0.56
C ASP A 386 21.43 -26.00 0.85
N LEU A 387 22.10 -25.91 1.99
CA LEU A 387 23.09 -26.89 2.42
C LEU A 387 22.48 -28.28 2.63
N MET A 388 21.28 -28.36 3.24
CA MET A 388 20.58 -29.63 3.44
C MET A 388 19.94 -30.15 2.14
N HIS A 389 19.28 -29.26 1.39
CA HIS A 389 18.51 -29.60 0.19
C HIS A 389 19.42 -30.04 -0.96
N SER A 390 20.62 -29.46 -1.08
CA SER A 390 21.62 -29.88 -2.07
C SER A 390 22.05 -31.35 -1.94
N LYS A 391 21.89 -31.94 -0.75
CA LYS A 391 22.13 -33.36 -0.47
C LYS A 391 20.86 -34.19 -0.37
N ARG A 392 19.69 -33.57 -0.60
CA ARG A 392 18.36 -34.14 -0.35
C ARG A 392 18.27 -34.77 1.05
N ALA A 393 18.96 -34.19 2.03
CA ALA A 393 18.97 -34.69 3.39
C ALA A 393 17.55 -34.54 3.96
N PHE A 394 17.02 -35.58 4.59
CA PHE A 394 15.71 -35.63 5.24
C PHE A 394 14.47 -35.39 4.35
N VAL A 395 14.61 -35.11 3.05
CA VAL A 395 13.48 -34.85 2.12
C VAL A 395 12.47 -36.01 2.08
N HIS A 396 12.94 -37.25 2.17
CA HIS A 396 12.08 -38.45 2.17
C HIS A 396 11.05 -38.50 3.31
N TRP A 397 11.29 -37.81 4.44
CA TRP A 397 10.32 -37.71 5.53
C TRP A 397 9.10 -36.87 5.14
N TYR A 398 9.29 -35.86 4.31
CA TYR A 398 8.23 -34.96 3.86
C TYR A 398 7.44 -35.59 2.72
N VAL A 399 8.15 -36.13 1.72
CA VAL A 399 7.52 -36.83 0.58
C VAL A 399 6.75 -38.07 1.03
N GLY A 400 7.26 -38.79 2.04
CA GLY A 400 6.57 -39.94 2.62
C GLY A 400 5.23 -39.60 3.30
N GLU A 401 5.00 -38.33 3.61
CA GLU A 401 3.79 -37.80 4.25
C GLU A 401 2.91 -37.05 3.25
N GLY A 402 3.08 -37.30 1.95
CA GLY A 402 2.17 -36.83 0.90
C GLY A 402 2.46 -35.45 0.32
N MET A 403 3.56 -34.81 0.72
CA MET A 403 4.05 -33.56 0.14
C MET A 403 4.82 -33.81 -1.17
N GLU A 404 4.64 -32.97 -2.17
CA GLU A 404 5.42 -33.09 -3.41
C GLU A 404 6.85 -32.56 -3.22
N GLU A 405 7.86 -33.22 -3.81
CA GLU A 405 9.25 -32.75 -3.71
C GLU A 405 9.43 -31.36 -4.36
N GLY A 406 8.60 -31.01 -5.34
CA GLY A 406 8.64 -29.71 -6.03
C GLY A 406 8.35 -28.52 -5.12
N GLU A 407 7.53 -28.70 -4.07
CA GLU A 407 7.17 -27.64 -3.12
C GLU A 407 8.39 -27.07 -2.38
N PHE A 408 9.44 -27.87 -2.17
CA PHE A 408 10.69 -27.37 -1.58
C PHE A 408 11.36 -26.31 -2.46
N SER A 409 11.37 -26.54 -3.78
CA SER A 409 11.97 -25.60 -4.73
C SER A 409 11.12 -24.35 -4.87
N GLU A 410 9.79 -24.51 -4.95
CA GLU A 410 8.85 -23.39 -5.03
C GLU A 410 8.96 -22.47 -3.81
N ALA A 411 8.91 -23.04 -2.60
CA ALA A 411 9.05 -22.28 -1.36
C ALA A 411 10.41 -21.56 -1.26
N ARG A 412 11.47 -22.17 -1.80
CA ARG A 412 12.81 -21.56 -1.83
C ARG A 412 12.92 -20.42 -2.84
N GLU A 413 12.29 -20.56 -4.00
CA GLU A 413 12.21 -19.53 -5.04
C GLU A 413 11.39 -18.32 -4.57
N ASP A 414 10.28 -18.56 -3.89
CA ASP A 414 9.46 -17.50 -3.30
C ASP A 414 10.21 -16.76 -2.19
N LEU A 415 10.95 -17.47 -1.34
CA LEU A 415 11.81 -16.81 -0.35
C LEU A 415 12.95 -16.01 -0.99
N ALA A 416 13.55 -16.49 -2.09
CA ALA A 416 14.52 -15.71 -2.87
C ALA A 416 13.89 -14.47 -3.53
N ALA A 417 12.62 -14.52 -3.92
CA ALA A 417 11.89 -13.34 -4.35
C ALA A 417 11.72 -12.36 -3.19
N LEU A 418 11.32 -12.84 -2.00
CA LEU A 418 11.20 -12.00 -0.81
C LEU A 418 12.53 -11.34 -0.40
N GLU A 419 13.65 -12.07 -0.46
CA GLU A 419 14.99 -11.51 -0.22
C GLU A 419 15.30 -10.36 -1.19
N ARG A 420 14.97 -10.52 -2.48
CA ARG A 420 15.12 -9.47 -3.50
C ARG A 420 14.19 -8.29 -3.25
N ASP A 421 12.95 -8.52 -2.84
CA ASP A 421 12.01 -7.45 -2.48
C ASP A 421 12.62 -6.53 -1.39
N TYR A 422 13.31 -7.12 -0.39
CA TYR A 422 14.01 -6.34 0.64
C TYR A 422 15.27 -5.61 0.11
N GLU A 423 16.02 -6.23 -0.81
CA GLU A 423 17.18 -5.61 -1.45
C GLU A 423 16.79 -4.41 -2.30
N GLU A 424 15.72 -4.51 -3.09
CA GLU A 424 15.19 -3.42 -3.92
C GLU A 424 14.76 -2.23 -3.05
N VAL A 425 14.01 -2.48 -1.98
CA VAL A 425 13.62 -1.42 -1.03
C VAL A 425 14.82 -0.77 -0.34
N ALA A 426 15.89 -1.52 -0.09
CA ALA A 426 17.12 -0.98 0.49
C ALA A 426 17.94 -0.15 -0.53
N ALA A 427 17.91 -0.55 -1.81
CA ALA A 427 18.64 0.06 -2.92
C ALA A 427 18.02 1.37 -3.42
N ASP A 428 16.70 1.51 -3.36
CA ASP A 428 15.93 2.71 -3.76
C ASP A 428 16.34 4.02 -3.06
N SER A 429 17.30 3.96 -2.12
CA SER A 429 17.73 5.09 -1.30
C SER A 429 19.25 5.21 -1.15
N THR A 430 20.05 4.53 -1.98
CA THR A 430 21.47 4.90 -2.13
C THR A 430 21.57 6.03 -3.15
N GLY A 431 21.50 7.27 -2.64
CA GLY A 431 22.09 8.40 -3.34
C GLY A 431 23.54 8.08 -3.67
N GLU A 432 23.86 8.28 -4.95
CA GLU A 432 25.17 8.15 -5.56
C GLU A 432 26.24 8.93 -4.76
N ASP A 433 27.14 8.23 -4.06
CA ASP A 433 28.39 8.83 -3.59
C ASP A 433 29.41 8.82 -4.75
N GLU A 434 29.56 10.01 -5.35
CA GLU A 434 30.72 10.57 -6.05
C GLU A 434 31.46 9.72 -7.10
N GLY A 435 30.97 9.81 -8.34
CA GLY A 435 31.75 9.62 -9.57
C GLY A 435 31.16 10.47 -10.70
N GLU A 436 31.81 11.57 -11.02
CA GLU A 436 31.43 12.56 -12.06
C GLU A 436 30.92 11.92 -13.36
N ILE A 437 29.67 12.23 -13.76
CA ILE A 437 29.23 12.74 -15.09
C ILE A 437 27.68 12.92 -15.07
N GLU A 438 27.27 14.19 -15.14
CA GLU A 438 26.04 14.78 -15.72
C GLU A 438 24.76 13.94 -15.90
N ALA A 439 23.75 14.18 -15.04
CA ALA A 439 22.38 14.56 -15.42
C ALA A 439 21.50 14.80 -14.17
N GLN A 440 21.38 16.06 -13.74
CA GLN A 440 20.47 16.44 -12.64
C GLN A 440 19.00 16.31 -13.10
N ARG A 441 18.30 15.27 -12.63
CA ARG A 441 16.83 15.20 -12.64
C ARG A 441 16.30 16.11 -11.51
N GLY A 442 15.55 17.15 -11.88
CA GLY A 442 14.88 18.04 -10.93
C GLY A 442 13.78 17.31 -10.17
N PHE A 443 13.77 17.45 -8.85
CA PHE A 443 12.73 16.95 -7.95
C PHE A 443 11.37 17.58 -8.30
N ALA A 444 10.48 16.80 -8.92
CA ALA A 444 9.05 17.05 -8.84
C ALA A 444 8.60 16.64 -7.43
N THR A 445 8.03 17.58 -6.69
CA THR A 445 7.57 17.45 -5.30
C THR A 445 6.61 16.27 -5.14
N ALA A 446 7.04 15.23 -4.41
CA ALA A 446 6.14 14.19 -3.92
C ALA A 446 5.17 14.81 -2.89
N SER A 447 3.88 14.85 -3.22
CA SER A 447 2.83 15.29 -2.31
C SER A 447 2.65 14.28 -1.18
N SER A 448 2.56 14.79 0.05
CA SER A 448 2.28 14.07 1.29
C SER A 448 0.97 13.27 1.25
N SER A 449 1.00 11.98 1.59
CA SER A 449 -0.20 11.14 1.71
C SER A 449 -0.93 11.34 3.06
N ALA A 450 -1.76 12.39 3.12
CA ALA A 450 -3.11 12.18 3.64
C ALA A 450 -3.87 11.32 2.60
N ARG A 451 -4.97 10.63 2.93
CA ARG A 451 -5.80 10.00 1.90
C ARG A 451 -6.23 11.08 0.91
N ASP A 452 -5.52 11.18 -0.21
CA ASP A 452 -5.84 12.14 -1.24
C ASP A 452 -6.96 11.53 -2.05
N ASN A 453 -8.20 11.84 -1.66
CA ASN A 453 -9.39 11.50 -2.44
C ASN A 453 -9.46 12.29 -3.76
N ARG A 454 -8.41 13.04 -4.10
CA ARG A 454 -8.29 13.84 -5.30
C ARG A 454 -8.14 12.96 -6.54
N VAL A 455 -8.92 13.27 -7.56
CA VAL A 455 -8.75 12.77 -8.92
C VAL A 455 -8.39 13.95 -9.82
N LYS A 456 -7.35 13.77 -10.63
CA LYS A 456 -6.90 14.75 -11.60
C LYS A 456 -7.61 14.51 -12.93
N LEU A 457 -8.23 15.55 -13.47
CA LEU A 457 -8.85 15.52 -14.80
C LEU A 457 -8.03 16.36 -15.77
N VAL A 458 -7.62 15.76 -16.88
CA VAL A 458 -6.97 16.46 -17.99
C VAL A 458 -8.01 16.70 -19.08
N GLU A 459 -8.31 17.97 -19.32
CA GLU A 459 -9.28 18.37 -20.33
C GLU A 459 -8.62 18.44 -21.70
N VAL A 460 -8.99 17.52 -22.60
CA VAL A 460 -8.41 17.40 -23.94
C VAL A 460 -9.27 18.05 -25.04
N GLY A 461 -10.42 18.63 -24.69
CA GLY A 461 -11.37 19.22 -25.62
C GLY A 461 -10.78 20.22 -26.62
N PRO A 462 -9.97 21.22 -26.20
CA PRO A 462 -9.45 22.22 -27.13
C PRO A 462 -8.52 21.65 -28.22
N ARG A 463 -7.71 20.64 -27.89
CA ARG A 463 -6.81 19.98 -28.83
C ARG A 463 -7.49 18.81 -29.52
N ASP A 464 -7.83 17.77 -28.76
CA ASP A 464 -8.30 16.49 -29.29
C ASP A 464 -9.77 16.54 -29.68
N GLY A 465 -10.59 17.23 -28.88
CA GLY A 465 -12.01 17.42 -29.15
C GLY A 465 -12.29 18.17 -30.45
N LEU A 466 -11.49 19.19 -30.76
CA LEU A 466 -11.68 20.05 -31.94
C LEU A 466 -10.96 19.55 -33.20
N GLN A 467 -9.99 18.63 -33.10
CA GLN A 467 -9.08 18.30 -34.21
C GLN A 467 -9.79 17.80 -35.48
N ASN A 468 -10.90 17.07 -35.29
CA ASN A 468 -11.65 16.41 -36.37
C ASN A 468 -12.81 17.26 -36.92
N GLU A 469 -12.93 18.51 -36.47
CA GLU A 469 -14.01 19.38 -36.94
C GLU A 469 -13.79 19.80 -38.40
N LYS A 470 -14.83 19.56 -39.22
CA LYS A 470 -14.78 19.86 -40.66
C LYS A 470 -14.81 21.36 -40.95
N LYS A 471 -15.51 22.13 -40.09
CA LYS A 471 -15.60 23.59 -40.20
C LYS A 471 -14.42 24.21 -39.47
N THR A 472 -13.71 25.12 -40.11
CA THR A 472 -12.64 25.89 -39.46
C THR A 472 -13.22 26.65 -38.27
N ILE A 473 -12.68 26.39 -37.08
CA ILE A 473 -13.11 27.07 -35.86
C ILE A 473 -12.27 28.33 -35.69
N PRO A 474 -12.90 29.51 -35.49
CA PRO A 474 -12.17 30.76 -35.27
C PRO A 474 -11.21 30.67 -34.08
N LEU A 475 -10.05 31.34 -34.17
CA LEU A 475 -9.09 31.44 -33.07
C LEU A 475 -9.74 32.01 -31.80
N ALA A 476 -10.59 33.02 -31.93
CA ALA A 476 -11.31 33.62 -30.81
C ALA A 476 -12.14 32.58 -30.04
N THR A 477 -12.85 31.69 -30.74
CA THR A 477 -13.65 30.63 -30.12
C THR A 477 -12.77 29.61 -29.39
N LYS A 478 -11.59 29.27 -29.92
CA LYS A 478 -10.64 28.35 -29.27
C LYS A 478 -10.05 28.94 -27.99
N ILE A 479 -9.66 30.21 -28.03
CA ILE A 479 -9.18 30.94 -26.86
C ILE A 479 -10.28 31.04 -25.82
N GLU A 480 -11.50 31.42 -26.23
CA GLU A 480 -12.64 31.53 -25.32
C GLU A 480 -12.97 30.19 -24.66
N LEU A 481 -12.86 29.07 -25.38
CA LEU A 481 -13.02 27.74 -24.81
C LEU A 481 -11.99 27.48 -23.71
N ILE A 482 -10.70 27.72 -23.97
CA ILE A 482 -9.62 27.50 -22.99
C ILE A 482 -9.80 28.41 -21.76
N GLU A 483 -10.16 29.68 -21.96
CA GLU A 483 -10.39 30.64 -20.88
C GLU A 483 -11.59 30.27 -20.00
N ARG A 484 -12.68 29.79 -20.62
CA ARG A 484 -13.85 29.32 -19.88
C ARG A 484 -13.51 28.06 -19.07
N LEU A 485 -12.83 27.09 -19.68
CA LEU A 485 -12.41 25.86 -19.00
C LEU A 485 -11.46 26.13 -17.83
N ALA A 486 -10.53 27.08 -17.98
CA ALA A 486 -9.61 27.47 -16.91
C ALA A 486 -10.32 28.00 -15.65
N ARG A 487 -11.55 28.51 -15.78
CA ARG A 487 -12.34 29.03 -14.63
C ARG A 487 -13.07 27.94 -13.85
N THR A 488 -13.06 26.70 -14.34
CA THR A 488 -13.87 25.61 -13.78
C THR A 488 -13.19 24.88 -12.62
N GLY A 489 -11.90 25.10 -12.36
CA GLY A 489 -11.14 24.31 -11.38
C GLY A 489 -10.32 23.17 -11.97
N LEU A 490 -10.37 22.98 -13.30
CA LEU A 490 -9.42 22.15 -14.03
C LEU A 490 -7.99 22.69 -13.87
N ASP A 491 -7.06 21.81 -13.52
CA ASP A 491 -5.64 22.15 -13.34
C ASP A 491 -4.79 21.87 -14.59
N THR A 492 -5.31 21.11 -15.57
CA THR A 492 -4.58 20.74 -16.78
C THR A 492 -5.48 20.77 -18.00
N ILE A 493 -5.07 21.50 -19.03
CA ILE A 493 -5.79 21.61 -20.31
C ILE A 493 -4.84 21.34 -21.47
N GLU A 494 -5.18 20.38 -22.35
CA GLU A 494 -4.47 20.21 -23.62
C GLU A 494 -4.95 21.28 -24.62
N ALA A 495 -4.16 22.34 -24.76
CA ALA A 495 -4.56 23.57 -25.43
C ALA A 495 -4.34 23.54 -26.96
N GLY A 496 -3.42 22.71 -27.45
CA GLY A 496 -3.16 22.63 -28.89
C GLY A 496 -2.07 21.65 -29.29
N SER A 497 -1.65 21.72 -30.56
CA SER A 497 -0.60 20.87 -31.12
C SER A 497 0.26 21.60 -32.15
N PHE A 498 1.57 21.42 -32.09
CA PHE A 498 2.54 21.87 -33.09
C PHE A 498 2.72 20.87 -34.24
N VAL A 499 1.61 20.23 -34.65
CA VAL A 499 1.52 19.43 -35.86
C VAL A 499 1.43 20.33 -37.11
N SER A 500 1.77 19.77 -38.27
CA SER A 500 1.61 20.51 -39.52
C SER A 500 0.14 20.85 -39.79
N PRO A 501 -0.21 22.13 -40.03
CA PRO A 501 -1.58 22.54 -40.37
C PRO A 501 -2.11 21.91 -41.65
N LYS A 502 -1.21 21.40 -42.51
CA LYS A 502 -1.60 20.64 -43.70
C LYS A 502 -2.34 19.35 -43.35
N TRP A 503 -1.95 18.70 -42.24
CA TRP A 503 -2.51 17.42 -41.81
C TRP A 503 -3.65 17.61 -40.81
N VAL A 504 -3.52 18.58 -39.92
CA VAL A 504 -4.56 18.93 -38.93
C VAL A 504 -4.83 20.43 -39.00
N PRO A 505 -5.71 20.89 -39.90
CA PRO A 505 -5.98 22.32 -40.11
C PRO A 505 -6.43 23.07 -38.85
N GLN A 506 -7.11 22.38 -37.94
CA GLN A 506 -7.61 22.98 -36.70
C GLN A 506 -6.49 23.38 -35.74
N MET A 507 -5.29 22.80 -35.87
CA MET A 507 -4.13 23.11 -35.03
C MET A 507 -3.24 24.23 -35.64
N ALA A 508 -3.71 24.92 -36.68
CA ALA A 508 -2.96 25.98 -37.34
C ALA A 508 -2.57 27.13 -36.41
N ASN A 509 -3.40 27.43 -35.41
CA ASN A 509 -3.22 28.58 -34.52
C ASN A 509 -2.58 28.23 -33.16
N SER A 510 -1.92 27.08 -33.04
CA SER A 510 -1.33 26.66 -31.75
C SER A 510 -0.26 27.63 -31.25
N SER A 511 0.46 28.30 -32.16
CA SER A 511 1.45 29.33 -31.81
C SER A 511 0.78 30.55 -31.17
N GLU A 512 -0.28 31.05 -31.78
CA GLU A 512 -1.05 32.21 -31.31
C GLU A 512 -1.79 31.91 -30.00
N ILE A 513 -2.25 30.66 -29.82
CA ILE A 513 -2.82 30.20 -28.55
C ILE A 513 -1.73 30.20 -27.47
N LEU A 514 -0.58 29.55 -27.71
CA LEU A 514 0.51 29.54 -26.72
C LEU A 514 0.96 30.96 -26.37
N GLU A 515 1.12 31.83 -27.35
CA GLU A 515 1.49 33.24 -27.14
C GLU A 515 0.43 33.98 -26.30
N HIS A 516 -0.87 33.78 -26.58
CA HIS A 516 -1.96 34.36 -25.78
C HIS A 516 -1.91 33.87 -24.33
N LEU A 517 -1.72 32.57 -24.10
CA LEU A 517 -1.65 31.98 -22.76
C LEU A 517 -0.45 32.48 -21.95
N LEU A 518 0.66 32.80 -22.61
CA LEU A 518 1.86 33.34 -21.97
C LEU A 518 1.74 34.85 -21.65
N GLN A 519 0.98 35.59 -22.45
CA GLN A 519 0.85 37.05 -22.30
C GLN A 519 -0.33 37.47 -21.43
N GLN A 520 -1.46 36.76 -21.51
CA GLN A 520 -2.69 37.13 -20.82
C GLN A 520 -2.82 36.42 -19.47
N LYS A 521 -3.27 37.18 -18.46
CA LYS A 521 -3.58 36.61 -17.14
C LYS A 521 -4.99 36.03 -17.16
N ILE A 522 -5.09 34.73 -17.44
CA ILE A 522 -6.35 34.01 -17.36
C ILE A 522 -6.68 33.74 -15.88
N GLN A 523 -7.88 34.11 -15.47
CA GLN A 523 -8.36 33.83 -14.11
C GLN A 523 -8.68 32.34 -13.98
N SER A 524 -8.01 31.67 -13.04
CA SER A 524 -8.27 30.29 -12.64
C SER A 524 -8.30 30.22 -11.12
N PRO A 525 -9.18 29.41 -10.51
CA PRO A 525 -9.19 29.19 -9.06
C PRO A 525 -7.98 28.36 -8.58
N VAL A 526 -7.30 27.64 -9.48
CA VAL A 526 -6.13 26.79 -9.19
C VAL A 526 -4.98 27.07 -10.18
N PRO A 527 -3.71 26.81 -9.81
CA PRO A 527 -2.61 26.83 -10.78
C PRO A 527 -2.89 25.88 -11.95
N ILE A 528 -2.69 26.37 -13.18
CA ILE A 528 -3.06 25.63 -14.40
C ILE A 528 -1.85 25.32 -15.27
N SER A 529 -1.79 24.10 -15.78
CA SER A 529 -0.85 23.62 -16.79
C SER A 529 -1.52 23.53 -18.15
N TYR A 530 -0.85 24.03 -19.19
CA TYR A 530 -1.28 23.89 -20.58
C TYR A 530 -0.36 22.94 -21.34
N ALA A 531 -0.93 21.84 -21.84
CA ALA A 531 -0.19 20.84 -22.60
C ALA A 531 -0.30 21.11 -24.11
N PHE A 532 0.81 20.94 -24.83
CA PHE A 532 0.88 21.06 -26.29
C PHE A 532 1.52 19.82 -26.91
N LEU A 533 0.82 19.17 -27.84
CA LEU A 533 1.36 18.00 -28.54
C LEU A 533 2.43 18.43 -29.56
N ALA A 534 3.65 17.89 -29.45
CA ALA A 534 4.74 18.05 -30.39
C ALA A 534 5.06 16.71 -31.07
N PRO A 535 4.57 16.44 -32.30
CA PRO A 535 4.72 15.13 -32.94
C PRO A 535 6.12 14.85 -33.50
N ASN A 536 7.01 15.85 -33.52
CA ASN A 536 8.39 15.73 -33.99
C ASN A 536 9.23 16.92 -33.51
N THR A 537 10.55 16.84 -33.72
CA THR A 537 11.52 17.87 -33.32
C THR A 537 11.22 19.25 -33.89
N LYS A 538 10.68 19.34 -35.12
CA LYS A 538 10.30 20.64 -35.71
C LYS A 538 9.13 21.28 -34.96
N GLY A 539 8.13 20.48 -34.58
CA GLY A 539 7.01 20.94 -33.75
C GLY A 539 7.50 21.46 -32.40
N LEU A 540 8.40 20.71 -31.75
CA LEU A 540 9.02 21.13 -30.50
C LEU A 540 9.85 22.42 -30.65
N GLN A 541 10.64 22.54 -31.72
CA GLN A 541 11.43 23.75 -32.00
C GLN A 541 10.56 25.00 -32.16
N ASN A 542 9.37 24.87 -32.79
CA ASN A 542 8.42 25.98 -32.90
C ASN A 542 7.90 26.41 -31.51
N ALA A 543 7.51 25.45 -30.67
CA ALA A 543 7.08 25.72 -29.29
C ALA A 543 8.22 26.36 -28.48
N ALA A 544 9.41 25.78 -28.54
CA ALA A 544 10.61 26.23 -27.83
C ALA A 544 11.04 27.64 -28.25
N ALA A 545 10.87 28.02 -29.53
CA ALA A 545 11.16 29.36 -30.00
C ALA A 545 10.25 30.41 -29.33
N LEU A 546 8.97 30.11 -29.15
CA LEU A 546 8.01 30.98 -28.45
C LEU A 546 8.30 31.03 -26.95
N LEU A 547 8.53 29.88 -26.32
CA LEU A 547 8.88 29.80 -24.89
C LEU A 547 10.17 30.59 -24.57
N LYS A 548 11.17 30.56 -25.46
CA LYS A 548 12.40 31.35 -25.32
C LYS A 548 12.16 32.86 -25.46
N GLN A 549 11.18 33.29 -26.26
CA GLN A 549 10.82 34.72 -26.38
C GLN A 549 10.10 35.23 -25.13
N HIS A 550 9.42 34.35 -24.40
CA HIS A 550 8.64 34.67 -23.20
C HIS A 550 9.22 34.04 -21.93
N GLN A 551 10.56 34.08 -21.78
CA GLN A 551 11.23 33.57 -20.57
C GLN A 551 10.66 34.23 -19.31
N GLY A 552 10.30 33.39 -18.34
CA GLY A 552 9.74 33.84 -17.06
C GLY A 552 8.23 34.11 -17.07
N ALA A 553 7.53 33.91 -18.19
CA ALA A 553 6.07 34.01 -18.28
C ALA A 553 5.32 32.70 -17.95
N PHE A 554 6.05 31.59 -17.80
CA PHE A 554 5.53 30.25 -17.49
C PHE A 554 6.38 29.58 -16.41
N THR A 555 5.83 28.56 -15.77
CA THR A 555 6.56 27.68 -14.84
C THR A 555 7.08 26.43 -15.53
N THR A 556 8.21 25.92 -15.04
CA THR A 556 8.86 24.69 -15.50
C THR A 556 8.97 23.69 -14.35
N GLN A 557 9.41 22.45 -14.60
CA GLN A 557 9.70 21.51 -13.50
C GLN A 557 10.79 22.04 -12.56
N ALA A 558 11.70 22.89 -13.04
CA ALA A 558 12.78 23.49 -12.26
C ALA A 558 12.35 24.75 -11.48
N ASP A 559 11.20 25.36 -11.82
CA ASP A 559 10.63 26.55 -11.17
C ASP A 559 9.11 26.37 -11.01
N PRO A 560 8.66 25.47 -10.10
CA PRO A 560 7.24 25.20 -9.91
C PRO A 560 6.53 26.35 -9.20
N ALA A 561 5.26 26.58 -9.53
CA ALA A 561 4.44 27.58 -8.86
C ALA A 561 4.25 27.21 -7.38
N LEU A 562 4.64 28.09 -6.46
CA LEU A 562 4.51 27.88 -5.01
C LEU A 562 3.06 28.13 -4.53
N PRO A 563 2.54 27.31 -3.59
CA PRO A 563 1.24 27.57 -2.97
C PRO A 563 1.26 28.92 -2.23
N GLY A 564 0.44 29.87 -2.67
CA GLY A 564 0.33 31.21 -2.08
C GLY A 564 0.88 32.36 -2.93
N ASP A 565 1.41 32.09 -4.13
CA ASP A 565 1.76 33.16 -5.06
C ASP A 565 0.48 33.91 -5.50
N ARG A 566 0.49 35.24 -5.40
CA ARG A 566 -0.72 36.06 -5.63
C ARG A 566 -1.16 36.07 -7.09
N THR A 567 -0.27 35.68 -8.01
CA THR A 567 -0.56 35.47 -9.44
C THR A 567 0.32 34.34 -9.99
N PRO A 568 -0.10 33.06 -9.92
CA PRO A 568 0.70 31.96 -10.43
C PRO A 568 0.84 32.04 -11.95
N LYS A 569 2.05 31.84 -12.46
CA LYS A 569 2.31 31.72 -13.90
C LYS A 569 1.74 30.38 -14.40
N PRO A 570 1.28 30.29 -15.66
CA PRO A 570 0.83 29.02 -16.22
C PRO A 570 2.00 28.02 -16.35
N GLY A 571 1.73 26.75 -16.07
CA GLY A 571 2.62 25.65 -16.45
C GLY A 571 2.52 25.37 -17.94
N VAL A 572 3.62 24.95 -18.56
CA VAL A 572 3.64 24.47 -19.95
C VAL A 572 4.22 23.07 -20.00
N GLU A 573 3.49 22.17 -20.68
CA GLU A 573 3.85 20.76 -20.82
C GLU A 573 3.88 20.37 -22.30
N ILE A 574 4.75 19.43 -22.65
CA ILE A 574 4.83 18.87 -24.00
C ILE A 574 4.23 17.48 -24.00
N ALA A 575 3.41 17.20 -25.02
CA ALA A 575 2.92 15.85 -25.24
C ALA A 575 3.54 15.20 -26.49
N VAL A 576 3.75 13.88 -26.43
CA VAL A 576 4.09 13.03 -27.58
C VAL A 576 3.03 11.94 -27.76
N PHE A 577 2.90 11.38 -28.97
CA PHE A 577 1.82 10.45 -29.29
C PHE A 577 2.34 9.22 -30.03
N ALA A 578 2.34 8.08 -29.35
CA ALA A 578 2.64 6.75 -29.88
C ALA A 578 1.35 5.92 -30.05
N ALA A 579 1.47 4.76 -30.69
CA ALA A 579 0.37 3.82 -30.88
C ALA A 579 0.83 2.39 -30.62
N ALA A 580 -0.07 1.56 -30.07
CA ALA A 580 0.25 0.21 -29.65
C ALA A 580 0.40 -0.81 -30.80
N THR A 581 -0.09 -0.50 -32.01
CA THR A 581 -0.10 -1.46 -33.13
C THR A 581 0.53 -0.92 -34.40
N GLU A 582 1.23 -1.79 -35.13
CA GLU A 582 2.01 -1.42 -36.33
C GLU A 582 1.11 -0.85 -37.43
N SER A 583 -0.07 -1.44 -37.66
CA SER A 583 -0.98 -0.97 -38.71
C SER A 583 -1.49 0.44 -38.43
N PHE A 584 -1.70 0.79 -37.16
CA PHE A 584 -2.13 2.13 -36.77
C PHE A 584 -0.97 3.12 -36.87
N THR A 585 0.21 2.77 -36.36
CA THR A 585 1.42 3.59 -36.45
C THR A 585 1.78 3.90 -37.91
N GLN A 586 1.74 2.91 -38.79
CA GLN A 586 2.04 3.10 -40.20
C GLN A 586 1.03 4.02 -40.90
N LYS A 587 -0.26 3.97 -40.55
CA LYS A 587 -1.27 4.87 -41.15
C LYS A 587 -1.28 6.27 -40.56
N ASN A 588 -0.96 6.40 -39.28
CA ASN A 588 -1.00 7.68 -38.56
C ASN A 588 0.32 8.46 -38.69
N LEU A 589 1.46 7.78 -38.54
CA LEU A 589 2.79 8.37 -38.48
C LEU A 589 3.67 8.05 -39.71
N ASN A 590 3.21 7.15 -40.58
CA ASN A 590 3.94 6.71 -41.78
C ASN A 590 5.32 6.10 -41.47
N CYS A 591 5.42 5.37 -40.37
CA CYS A 591 6.57 4.54 -39.99
C CYS A 591 6.13 3.40 -39.06
N ASP A 592 7.04 2.46 -38.78
CA ASP A 592 6.86 1.43 -37.75
C ASP A 592 6.98 2.00 -36.33
N ILE A 593 6.57 1.19 -35.34
CA ILE A 593 6.58 1.57 -33.91
C ILE A 593 7.99 1.95 -33.45
N GLN A 594 9.00 1.13 -33.75
CA GLN A 594 10.38 1.36 -33.29
C GLN A 594 10.92 2.70 -33.78
N THR A 595 10.77 2.99 -35.07
CA THR A 595 11.16 4.26 -35.69
C THR A 595 10.40 5.43 -35.07
N SER A 596 9.12 5.24 -34.72
CA SER A 596 8.34 6.28 -34.06
C SER A 596 8.87 6.58 -32.65
N LEU A 597 9.22 5.55 -31.87
CA LEU A 597 9.78 5.67 -30.53
C LEU A 597 11.13 6.37 -30.54
N GLU A 598 12.01 6.07 -31.50
CA GLU A 598 13.28 6.78 -31.67
C GLU A 598 13.08 8.28 -31.93
N ARG A 599 12.07 8.64 -32.74
CA ARG A 599 11.73 10.04 -33.00
C ARG A 599 11.17 10.72 -31.75
N PHE A 600 10.31 10.03 -30.99
CA PHE A 600 9.75 10.57 -29.76
C PHE A 600 10.80 10.71 -28.67
N LYS A 601 11.76 9.78 -28.57
CA LYS A 601 12.88 9.88 -27.64
C LYS A 601 13.64 11.19 -27.80
N ALA A 602 13.94 11.60 -29.03
CA ALA A 602 14.58 12.90 -29.30
C ALA A 602 13.71 14.08 -28.82
N VAL A 603 12.40 14.05 -29.09
CA VAL A 603 11.46 15.10 -28.64
C VAL A 603 11.36 15.16 -27.12
N ILE A 604 11.28 14.00 -26.45
CA ILE A 604 11.22 13.90 -24.99
C ILE A 604 12.49 14.49 -24.40
N GLN A 605 13.67 14.04 -24.83
CA GLN A 605 14.95 14.52 -24.33
C GLN A 605 15.15 16.02 -24.54
N ASP A 606 14.84 16.53 -25.74
CA ASP A 606 14.92 17.97 -26.04
C ASP A 606 13.92 18.79 -25.18
N SER A 607 12.73 18.24 -24.88
CA SER A 607 11.74 18.89 -24.03
C SER A 607 12.20 18.94 -22.57
N LYS A 608 12.80 17.85 -22.08
CA LYS A 608 13.39 17.78 -20.74
C LYS A 608 14.59 18.73 -20.61
N ALA A 609 15.39 18.90 -21.66
CA ALA A 609 16.47 19.91 -21.70
C ALA A 609 15.96 21.35 -21.60
N LEU A 610 14.69 21.60 -21.93
CA LEU A 610 14.01 22.89 -21.73
C LEU A 610 13.33 23.00 -20.34
N GLY A 611 13.41 21.97 -19.50
CA GLY A 611 12.78 21.90 -18.18
C GLY A 611 11.26 21.64 -18.21
N LEU A 612 10.72 21.21 -19.35
CA LEU A 612 9.28 20.99 -19.52
C LEU A 612 8.89 19.58 -19.04
N ARG A 613 7.70 19.46 -18.44
CA ARG A 613 7.07 18.17 -18.17
C ARG A 613 6.62 17.54 -19.50
N VAL A 614 6.81 16.23 -19.64
CA VAL A 614 6.50 15.50 -20.86
C VAL A 614 5.47 14.41 -20.58
N ARG A 615 4.35 14.47 -21.30
CA ARG A 615 3.30 13.46 -21.26
C ARG A 615 3.32 12.63 -22.54
N ALA A 616 3.35 11.30 -22.44
CA ALA A 616 3.30 10.44 -23.62
C ALA A 616 1.94 9.74 -23.70
N TYR A 617 1.29 9.83 -24.86
CA TYR A 617 0.07 9.09 -25.15
C TYR A 617 0.42 7.80 -25.88
N VAL A 618 -0.18 6.69 -25.46
CA VAL A 618 -0.17 5.43 -26.22
C VAL A 618 -1.59 5.14 -26.64
N SER A 619 -1.86 5.22 -27.93
CA SER A 619 -3.19 4.99 -28.51
C SER A 619 -3.45 3.52 -28.84
N VAL A 620 -4.72 3.21 -29.10
CA VAL A 620 -5.23 1.89 -29.50
C VAL A 620 -4.86 0.74 -28.53
N VAL A 621 -4.70 1.04 -27.24
CA VAL A 621 -4.26 0.07 -26.21
C VAL A 621 -5.29 -0.99 -25.87
N LEU A 622 -6.57 -0.69 -26.11
CA LEU A 622 -7.71 -1.55 -25.83
C LEU A 622 -8.48 -1.93 -27.10
N GLY A 623 -7.93 -1.65 -28.28
CA GLY A 623 -8.56 -2.00 -29.54
C GLY A 623 -8.05 -1.12 -30.67
N CYS A 624 -7.77 -1.76 -31.80
CA CYS A 624 -7.28 -1.12 -33.00
C CYS A 624 -8.33 -1.19 -34.11
N PRO A 625 -8.59 -0.11 -34.85
CA PRO A 625 -9.56 -0.13 -35.95
C PRO A 625 -9.11 -1.00 -37.14
N PHE A 626 -7.83 -1.39 -37.19
CA PHE A 626 -7.26 -2.20 -38.27
C PHE A 626 -6.95 -3.64 -37.85
N GLU A 627 -6.52 -3.84 -36.61
CA GLU A 627 -6.11 -5.15 -36.08
C GLU A 627 -7.18 -5.78 -35.17
N GLY A 628 -8.25 -5.03 -34.88
CA GLY A 628 -9.39 -5.52 -34.11
C GLY A 628 -9.20 -5.35 -32.60
N PHE A 629 -9.93 -6.15 -31.83
CA PHE A 629 -9.98 -6.05 -30.38
C PHE A 629 -8.85 -6.80 -29.68
N ASP A 630 -7.96 -7.53 -30.37
CA ASP A 630 -6.95 -8.38 -29.71
C ASP A 630 -5.57 -7.70 -29.66
N VAL A 631 -5.52 -6.51 -29.04
CA VAL A 631 -4.26 -5.79 -28.83
C VAL A 631 -3.55 -6.40 -27.61
N ASP A 632 -2.30 -6.84 -27.79
CA ASP A 632 -1.51 -7.47 -26.73
C ASP A 632 -1.10 -6.43 -25.67
N PRO A 633 -1.58 -6.56 -24.40
CA PRO A 633 -1.24 -5.62 -23.34
C PRO A 633 0.26 -5.62 -22.99
N ARG A 634 0.99 -6.70 -23.26
CA ARG A 634 2.44 -6.75 -23.06
C ARG A 634 3.16 -5.81 -24.01
N LYS A 635 2.69 -5.70 -25.25
CA LYS A 635 3.26 -4.77 -26.22
C LYS A 635 3.01 -3.32 -25.82
N VAL A 636 1.84 -3.04 -25.27
CA VAL A 636 1.54 -1.73 -24.68
C VAL A 636 2.51 -1.43 -23.53
N ALA A 637 2.79 -2.42 -22.67
CA ALA A 637 3.70 -2.27 -21.54
C ALA A 637 5.12 -1.95 -22.02
N GLU A 638 5.64 -2.70 -22.99
CA GLU A 638 6.95 -2.43 -23.61
C GLU A 638 7.06 -0.99 -24.13
N ILE A 639 6.05 -0.52 -24.89
CA ILE A 639 6.02 0.83 -25.45
C ILE A 639 5.98 1.88 -24.33
N ALA A 640 5.20 1.65 -23.28
CA ALA A 640 5.10 2.55 -22.14
C ALA A 640 6.43 2.62 -21.37
N THR A 641 7.09 1.48 -21.15
CA THR A 641 8.43 1.41 -20.54
C THR A 641 9.45 2.18 -21.37
N ASP A 642 9.51 1.98 -22.70
CA ASP A 642 10.44 2.70 -23.59
C ASP A 642 10.25 4.23 -23.51
N LEU A 643 9.00 4.69 -23.42
CA LEU A 643 8.67 6.12 -23.32
C LEU A 643 9.06 6.69 -21.94
N LEU A 644 8.84 5.95 -20.86
CA LEU A 644 9.27 6.34 -19.50
C LEU A 644 10.79 6.37 -19.38
N GLU A 645 11.49 5.36 -19.89
CA GLU A 645 12.96 5.31 -19.94
C GLU A 645 13.55 6.44 -20.78
N SER A 646 12.83 6.87 -21.82
CA SER A 646 13.20 8.03 -22.63
C SER A 646 13.03 9.37 -21.90
N GLY A 647 12.35 9.38 -20.74
CA GLY A 647 12.19 10.54 -19.87
C GLY A 647 10.78 11.16 -19.84
N ALA A 648 9.75 10.44 -20.31
CA ALA A 648 8.37 10.87 -20.11
C ALA A 648 8.01 10.85 -18.61
N ASP A 649 7.20 11.81 -18.16
CA ASP A 649 6.76 11.93 -16.76
C ASP A 649 5.43 11.23 -16.50
N GLU A 650 4.65 10.95 -17.54
CA GLU A 650 3.31 10.36 -17.44
C GLU A 650 2.94 9.66 -18.75
N ILE A 651 2.33 8.49 -18.67
CA ILE A 651 1.83 7.69 -19.79
C ILE A 651 0.29 7.68 -19.78
N SER A 652 -0.33 8.33 -20.76
CA SER A 652 -1.78 8.24 -20.97
C SER A 652 -2.12 7.10 -21.93
N LEU A 653 -2.80 6.06 -21.41
CA LEU A 653 -3.23 4.89 -22.16
C LEU A 653 -4.61 5.13 -22.78
N GLY A 654 -4.65 5.22 -24.11
CA GLY A 654 -5.82 5.59 -24.90
C GLY A 654 -6.60 4.44 -25.53
N ASP A 655 -7.86 4.30 -25.15
CA ASP A 655 -8.87 3.53 -25.89
C ASP A 655 -9.46 4.36 -27.04
N THR A 656 -8.65 4.58 -28.08
CA THR A 656 -8.97 5.44 -29.23
C THR A 656 -10.24 5.04 -29.99
N THR A 657 -10.70 3.80 -29.83
CA THR A 657 -11.88 3.29 -30.53
C THR A 657 -13.11 3.18 -29.63
N GLY A 658 -12.93 3.18 -28.31
CA GLY A 658 -13.98 2.91 -27.33
C GLY A 658 -14.31 1.42 -27.19
N MET A 659 -13.49 0.52 -27.75
CA MET A 659 -13.72 -0.93 -27.75
C MET A 659 -13.28 -1.61 -26.43
N GLY A 660 -12.70 -0.85 -25.50
CA GLY A 660 -12.28 -1.33 -24.20
C GLY A 660 -13.45 -1.87 -23.38
N THR A 661 -13.17 -2.91 -22.61
CA THR A 661 -14.14 -3.53 -21.69
C THR A 661 -13.48 -3.72 -20.33
N ALA A 662 -14.27 -3.77 -19.26
CA ALA A 662 -13.77 -3.92 -17.90
C ALA A 662 -12.68 -5.02 -17.74
N PRO A 663 -12.87 -6.26 -18.24
CA PRO A 663 -11.84 -7.29 -18.11
C PRO A 663 -10.55 -6.96 -18.85
N ARG A 664 -10.65 -6.32 -20.02
CA ARG A 664 -9.48 -5.97 -20.85
C ARG A 664 -8.73 -4.78 -20.28
N THR A 665 -9.44 -3.78 -19.75
CA THR A 665 -8.84 -2.68 -18.99
C THR A 665 -8.14 -3.22 -17.75
N SER A 666 -8.76 -4.12 -16.98
CA SER A 666 -8.11 -4.75 -15.83
C SER A 666 -6.87 -5.55 -16.23
N ASN A 667 -6.93 -6.32 -17.32
CA ASN A 667 -5.77 -7.08 -17.80
C ASN A 667 -4.62 -6.17 -18.26
N LEU A 668 -4.95 -5.09 -18.96
CA LEU A 668 -3.97 -4.08 -19.37
C LEU A 668 -3.25 -3.48 -18.16
N LEU A 669 -3.99 -3.04 -17.15
CA LEU A 669 -3.42 -2.42 -15.94
C LEU A 669 -2.60 -3.41 -15.11
N LYS A 670 -3.05 -4.66 -14.98
CA LYS A 670 -2.24 -5.73 -14.37
C LYS A 670 -0.93 -5.95 -15.13
N CYS A 671 -0.96 -5.87 -16.45
CA CYS A 671 0.23 -5.99 -17.28
C CYS A 671 1.18 -4.78 -17.12
N MET A 672 0.65 -3.56 -16.97
CA MET A 672 1.47 -2.38 -16.66
C MET A 672 2.18 -2.55 -15.30
N ALA A 673 1.43 -2.97 -14.28
CA ALA A 673 1.97 -3.20 -12.94
C ALA A 673 3.03 -4.31 -12.94
N ALA A 674 2.78 -5.42 -13.64
CA ALA A 674 3.75 -6.51 -13.79
C ALA A 674 5.01 -6.10 -14.56
N ALA A 675 4.95 -5.05 -15.40
CA ALA A 675 6.10 -4.47 -16.08
C ALA A 675 6.86 -3.44 -15.21
N GLY A 676 6.47 -3.25 -13.94
CA GLY A 676 7.10 -2.29 -13.03
C GLY A 676 6.67 -0.84 -13.24
N ILE A 677 5.64 -0.58 -14.05
CA ILE A 677 5.12 0.77 -14.26
C ILE A 677 4.21 1.15 -13.10
N ARG A 678 4.55 2.24 -12.41
CA ARG A 678 3.80 2.71 -11.24
C ARG A 678 2.45 3.28 -11.66
N THR A 679 1.43 3.07 -10.82
CA THR A 679 0.07 3.53 -11.10
C THR A 679 -0.07 5.05 -11.16
N GLU A 680 0.78 5.78 -10.45
CA GLU A 680 0.84 7.24 -10.46
C GLU A 680 1.43 7.82 -11.76
N ASP A 681 2.20 7.03 -12.51
CA ASP A 681 2.75 7.43 -13.81
C ASP A 681 1.76 7.13 -14.95
N VAL A 682 0.62 6.47 -14.65
CA VAL A 682 -0.39 6.07 -15.63
C VAL A 682 -1.60 6.99 -15.55
N ALA A 683 -2.03 7.46 -16.71
CA ALA A 683 -3.32 8.10 -16.92
C ALA A 683 -4.16 7.26 -17.90
N MET A 684 -5.48 7.40 -17.83
CA MET A 684 -6.38 6.70 -18.74
C MET A 684 -7.16 7.68 -19.61
N HIS A 685 -7.23 7.36 -20.89
CA HIS A 685 -7.96 8.11 -21.89
C HIS A 685 -8.98 7.20 -22.56
N PHE A 686 -10.27 7.45 -22.30
CA PHE A 686 -11.34 6.62 -22.82
C PHE A 686 -12.22 7.38 -23.81
N HIS A 687 -12.53 6.71 -24.93
CA HIS A 687 -13.62 7.10 -25.80
C HIS A 687 -14.90 6.35 -25.40
N ASP A 688 -16.06 7.00 -25.53
CA ASP A 688 -17.33 6.43 -25.08
C ASP A 688 -18.20 5.88 -26.21
N THR A 689 -17.58 5.49 -27.34
CA THR A 689 -18.24 4.92 -28.52
C THR A 689 -19.28 3.84 -28.21
N TYR A 690 -18.95 2.94 -27.27
CA TYR A 690 -19.79 1.80 -26.91
C TYR A 690 -20.39 1.91 -25.49
N GLY A 691 -20.36 3.10 -24.89
CA GLY A 691 -20.88 3.34 -23.54
C GLY A 691 -20.09 2.64 -22.42
N GLN A 692 -18.83 2.29 -22.67
CA GLN A 692 -17.97 1.56 -21.73
C GLN A 692 -17.01 2.48 -20.96
N ALA A 693 -16.91 3.77 -21.30
CA ALA A 693 -15.84 4.61 -20.77
C ALA A 693 -15.91 4.79 -19.25
N LEU A 694 -17.09 5.05 -18.69
CA LEU A 694 -17.25 5.18 -17.23
C LEU A 694 -17.03 3.85 -16.48
N VAL A 695 -17.40 2.72 -17.09
CA VAL A 695 -17.15 1.39 -16.52
C VAL A 695 -15.65 1.13 -16.48
N ASN A 696 -14.94 1.42 -17.57
CA ASN A 696 -13.50 1.26 -17.64
C ASN A 696 -12.79 2.24 -16.70
N THR A 697 -13.33 3.45 -16.53
CA THR A 697 -12.87 4.43 -15.53
C THR A 697 -12.99 3.87 -14.11
N ALA A 698 -14.12 3.24 -13.76
CA ALA A 698 -14.30 2.59 -12.46
C ALA A 698 -13.25 1.49 -12.22
N VAL A 699 -13.02 0.62 -13.22
CA VAL A 699 -11.99 -0.42 -13.14
C VAL A 699 -10.60 0.19 -12.96
N SER A 700 -10.28 1.26 -13.69
CA SER A 700 -9.00 1.95 -13.54
C SER A 700 -8.81 2.55 -12.15
N LEU A 701 -9.86 3.10 -11.53
CA LEU A 701 -9.82 3.59 -10.14
C LEU A 701 -9.51 2.47 -9.14
N GLU A 702 -10.12 1.30 -9.31
CA GLU A 702 -9.87 0.10 -8.48
C GLU A 702 -8.41 -0.37 -8.56
N HIS A 703 -7.77 -0.16 -9.70
CA HIS A 703 -6.35 -0.44 -9.95
C HIS A 703 -5.41 0.70 -9.54
N GLY A 704 -5.92 1.72 -8.84
CA GLY A 704 -5.08 2.79 -8.27
C GLY A 704 -4.84 3.99 -9.19
N VAL A 705 -5.33 3.99 -10.44
CA VAL A 705 -5.17 5.14 -11.34
C VAL A 705 -5.99 6.33 -10.83
N ARG A 706 -5.42 7.54 -10.87
CA ARG A 706 -6.05 8.79 -10.39
C ARG A 706 -6.06 9.93 -11.40
N ILE A 707 -5.56 9.71 -12.61
CA ILE A 707 -5.48 10.71 -13.67
C ILE A 707 -6.31 10.23 -14.87
N PHE A 708 -7.29 11.03 -15.28
CA PHE A 708 -8.20 10.69 -16.38
C PHE A 708 -8.31 11.82 -17.39
N ASP A 709 -8.29 11.46 -18.66
CA ASP A 709 -8.53 12.37 -19.76
C ASP A 709 -10.03 12.40 -20.08
N SER A 710 -10.54 13.60 -20.27
CA SER A 710 -11.93 13.82 -20.65
C SER A 710 -12.07 15.05 -21.53
N SER A 711 -13.20 15.14 -22.23
CA SER A 711 -13.46 16.22 -23.17
C SER A 711 -14.83 16.82 -22.89
N VAL A 712 -14.89 18.13 -22.69
CA VAL A 712 -16.14 18.84 -22.39
C VAL A 712 -17.21 18.54 -23.46
N GLY A 713 -18.43 18.21 -23.04
CA GLY A 713 -19.52 17.86 -23.95
C GLY A 713 -19.33 16.56 -24.75
N GLY A 714 -18.29 15.77 -24.45
CA GLY A 714 -17.94 14.55 -25.18
C GLY A 714 -17.31 14.81 -26.54
N LEU A 715 -16.68 15.97 -26.76
CA LEU A 715 -16.09 16.32 -28.06
C LEU A 715 -14.95 15.36 -28.43
N GLY A 716 -14.75 15.14 -29.74
CA GLY A 716 -13.63 14.39 -30.30
C GLY A 716 -14.05 13.17 -31.11
N GLY A 717 -13.24 12.12 -31.04
CA GLY A 717 -13.40 10.88 -31.79
C GLY A 717 -12.19 10.55 -32.66
N CYS A 718 -12.18 9.37 -33.27
CA CYS A 718 -11.05 8.92 -34.10
C CYS A 718 -11.34 9.10 -35.60
N PRO A 719 -10.47 9.75 -36.38
CA PRO A 719 -10.68 9.94 -37.83
C PRO A 719 -10.68 8.61 -38.61
N TYR A 720 -10.07 7.57 -38.05
CA TYR A 720 -9.96 6.25 -38.66
C TYR A 720 -11.07 5.27 -38.25
N SER A 721 -11.97 5.65 -37.33
CA SER A 721 -13.08 4.81 -36.86
C SER A 721 -14.43 5.50 -37.08
N PRO A 722 -15.09 5.27 -38.23
CA PRO A 722 -16.39 5.85 -38.52
C PRO A 722 -17.44 5.44 -37.47
N GLY A 723 -18.05 6.42 -36.79
CA GLY A 723 -19.05 6.17 -35.75
C GLY A 723 -18.52 6.17 -34.32
N ALA A 724 -17.21 6.37 -34.11
CA ALA A 724 -16.67 6.59 -32.77
C ALA A 724 -17.23 7.89 -32.14
N THR A 725 -18.11 7.75 -31.15
CA THR A 725 -18.74 8.89 -30.46
C THR A 725 -17.78 9.44 -29.41
N GLY A 726 -16.94 10.39 -29.83
CA GLY A 726 -16.28 11.31 -28.91
C GLY A 726 -15.32 10.70 -27.87
N ASN A 727 -14.76 11.58 -27.04
CA ASN A 727 -14.12 11.20 -25.79
C ASN A 727 -15.19 11.06 -24.69
N VAL A 728 -14.84 10.44 -23.56
CA VAL A 728 -15.70 10.51 -22.38
C VAL A 728 -15.92 11.97 -21.96
N ALA A 729 -17.18 12.33 -21.72
CA ALA A 729 -17.54 13.71 -21.41
C ALA A 729 -17.03 14.11 -20.01
N THR A 730 -16.39 15.27 -19.89
CA THR A 730 -15.88 15.80 -18.62
C THR A 730 -16.97 15.88 -17.57
N GLU A 731 -18.18 16.33 -17.94
CA GLU A 731 -19.32 16.39 -17.02
C GLU A 731 -19.72 15.00 -16.50
N ASN A 732 -19.65 13.96 -17.36
CA ASN A 732 -19.99 12.60 -16.96
C ASN A 732 -18.97 12.07 -15.94
N VAL A 733 -17.68 12.32 -16.16
CA VAL A 733 -16.60 11.89 -15.25
C VAL A 733 -16.67 12.64 -13.93
N VAL A 734 -16.85 13.97 -13.94
CA VAL A 734 -16.96 14.78 -12.71
C VAL A 734 -18.08 14.27 -11.83
N TYR A 735 -19.29 14.14 -12.38
CA TYR A 735 -20.44 13.62 -11.64
C TYR A 735 -20.21 12.20 -11.13
N PHE A 736 -19.63 11.32 -11.96
CA PHE A 736 -19.31 9.95 -11.56
C PHE A 736 -18.36 9.92 -10.35
N MET A 737 -17.24 10.66 -10.41
CA MET A 737 -16.25 10.71 -9.33
C MET A 737 -16.84 11.31 -8.04
N GLU A 738 -17.58 12.41 -8.14
CA GLU A 738 -18.21 13.06 -6.99
C GLU A 738 -19.24 12.15 -6.32
N THR A 739 -20.01 11.38 -7.10
CA THR A 739 -20.97 10.41 -6.54
C THR A 739 -20.30 9.24 -5.81
N LEU A 740 -19.04 8.95 -6.11
CA LEU A 740 -18.21 7.99 -5.37
C LEU A 740 -17.54 8.60 -4.12
N GLY A 741 -17.72 9.90 -3.87
CA GLY A 741 -17.09 10.62 -2.75
C GLY A 741 -15.65 11.05 -3.01
N MET A 742 -15.23 11.10 -4.27
CA MET A 742 -13.92 11.61 -4.69
C MET A 742 -13.96 13.13 -4.93
N ASP A 743 -12.81 13.79 -4.74
CA ASP A 743 -12.66 15.22 -4.95
C ASP A 743 -12.09 15.52 -6.34
N THR A 744 -12.93 16.08 -7.21
CA THR A 744 -12.54 16.51 -8.56
C THR A 744 -12.08 17.98 -8.59
N GLY A 745 -12.45 18.79 -7.60
CA GLY A 745 -12.19 20.22 -7.59
C GLY A 745 -12.75 20.99 -8.79
N VAL A 746 -13.61 20.37 -9.61
CA VAL A 746 -14.17 20.95 -10.85
C VAL A 746 -15.62 21.35 -10.63
N ASP A 747 -15.98 22.57 -11.04
CA ASP A 747 -17.35 23.07 -11.06
C ASP A 747 -18.16 22.43 -12.20
N LEU A 748 -18.95 21.41 -11.86
CA LEU A 748 -19.80 20.68 -12.79
C LEU A 748 -20.80 21.57 -13.54
N ASP A 749 -21.38 22.58 -12.88
CA ASP A 749 -22.34 23.48 -13.50
C ASP A 749 -21.67 24.36 -14.56
N ALA A 750 -20.48 24.88 -14.24
CA ALA A 750 -19.69 25.67 -15.19
C ALA A 750 -19.25 24.84 -16.40
N VAL A 751 -18.77 23.60 -16.20
CA VAL A 751 -18.40 22.70 -17.32
C VAL A 751 -19.62 22.38 -18.19
N ALA A 752 -20.79 22.12 -17.59
CA ALA A 752 -22.02 21.86 -18.34
C ALA A 752 -22.45 23.05 -19.22
N ASP A 753 -22.29 24.29 -18.73
CA ASP A 753 -22.57 25.52 -19.49
C ASP A 753 -21.60 25.67 -20.67
N ILE A 754 -20.32 25.36 -20.45
CA ILE A 754 -19.30 25.37 -21.50
C ILE A 754 -19.61 24.31 -22.55
N GLY A 755 -19.97 23.09 -22.15
CA GLY A 755 -20.36 22.00 -23.04
C GLY A 755 -21.53 22.37 -23.92
N ALA A 756 -22.58 22.99 -23.37
CA ALA A 756 -23.71 23.49 -24.17
C ALA A 756 -23.31 24.62 -25.12
N TRP A 757 -22.46 25.56 -24.68
CA TRP A 757 -21.99 26.65 -25.52
C TRP A 757 -21.14 26.16 -26.69
N ILE A 758 -20.09 25.37 -26.43
CA ILE A 758 -19.16 24.94 -27.48
C ILE A 758 -19.83 24.01 -28.49
N THR A 759 -20.70 23.09 -28.04
CA THR A 759 -21.46 22.24 -28.95
C THR A 759 -22.44 23.05 -29.80
N GLY A 760 -23.01 24.13 -29.26
CA GLY A 760 -23.77 25.14 -29.99
C GLY A 760 -22.95 25.86 -31.07
N GLU A 761 -21.76 26.34 -30.75
CA GLU A 761 -20.82 26.97 -31.71
C GLU A 761 -20.43 26.01 -32.85
N LEU A 762 -20.24 24.73 -32.53
CA LEU A 762 -19.94 23.69 -33.51
C LEU A 762 -21.19 23.24 -34.32
N GLY A 763 -22.38 23.58 -33.84
CA GLY A 763 -23.65 23.12 -34.41
C GLY A 763 -23.88 21.61 -34.25
N LYS A 764 -23.40 21.03 -33.15
CA LYS A 764 -23.54 19.62 -32.78
C LYS A 764 -24.43 19.46 -31.55
N ALA A 765 -24.95 18.25 -31.36
CA ALA A 765 -25.56 17.90 -30.08
C ALA A 765 -24.46 17.76 -29.03
N ASN A 766 -24.76 18.14 -27.79
CA ASN A 766 -23.94 17.78 -26.64
C ASN A 766 -24.09 16.27 -26.42
N ASP A 767 -23.01 15.51 -26.25
CA ASP A 767 -23.06 14.06 -26.02
C ASP A 767 -23.04 13.71 -24.52
N SER A 768 -22.77 14.69 -23.66
CA SER A 768 -22.83 14.54 -22.22
C SER A 768 -24.26 14.28 -21.71
N SER A 769 -24.47 13.11 -21.10
CA SER A 769 -25.74 12.77 -20.44
C SER A 769 -25.95 13.60 -19.18
N VAL A 770 -24.87 13.80 -18.39
CA VAL A 770 -24.91 14.60 -17.17
C VAL A 770 -25.10 16.08 -17.49
N GLY A 771 -24.37 16.63 -18.48
CA GLY A 771 -24.49 18.04 -18.86
C GLY A 771 -25.93 18.40 -19.25
N LYS A 772 -26.60 17.54 -20.04
CA LYS A 772 -28.03 17.70 -20.37
C LYS A 772 -28.93 17.66 -19.13
N ALA A 773 -28.68 16.72 -18.21
CA ALA A 773 -29.48 16.56 -17.01
C ALA A 773 -29.36 17.77 -16.06
N VAL A 774 -28.14 18.27 -15.87
CA VAL A 774 -27.83 19.45 -15.04
C VAL A 774 -28.51 20.70 -15.60
N LEU A 775 -28.33 20.99 -16.89
CA LEU A 775 -28.98 22.13 -17.55
C LEU A 775 -30.51 22.02 -17.50
N GLY A 776 -31.05 20.82 -17.74
CA GLY A 776 -32.48 20.56 -17.67
C GLY A 776 -33.05 20.75 -16.25
N ALA A 777 -32.31 20.37 -15.22
CA ALA A 777 -32.70 20.60 -13.82
C ALA A 777 -32.74 22.09 -13.49
N ARG A 778 -31.73 22.86 -13.92
CA ARG A 778 -31.68 24.32 -13.73
C ARG A 778 -32.83 25.04 -14.43
N VAL A 779 -33.19 24.65 -15.66
CA VAL A 779 -34.36 25.20 -16.38
C VAL A 779 -35.66 24.92 -15.63
N ARG A 780 -35.84 23.71 -15.09
CA ARG A 780 -37.02 23.38 -14.27
C ARG A 780 -37.09 24.21 -13.00
N GLN A 781 -35.98 24.34 -12.27
CA GLN A 781 -35.90 25.13 -11.03
C GLN A 781 -36.21 26.61 -11.29
N ALA A 782 -35.67 27.19 -12.37
CA ALA A 782 -35.97 28.56 -12.78
C ALA A 782 -37.47 28.74 -13.13
N ALA A 783 -38.08 27.76 -13.80
CA ALA A 783 -39.50 27.78 -14.13
C ALA A 783 -40.40 27.63 -12.90
N SER A 784 -40.00 26.83 -11.90
CA SER A 784 -40.71 26.72 -10.61
C SER A 784 -40.59 28.01 -9.78
N ALA A 785 -39.38 28.59 -9.69
CA ALA A 785 -39.15 29.85 -9.00
C ALA A 785 -39.93 31.01 -9.63
N ALA A 786 -40.06 31.05 -10.97
CA ALA A 786 -40.88 32.03 -11.67
C ALA A 786 -42.40 31.85 -11.47
N LYS A 787 -42.84 30.65 -11.05
CA LYS A 787 -44.25 30.35 -10.74
C LYS A 787 -44.61 30.58 -9.27
N GLY A 788 -43.66 30.91 -8.40
CA GLY A 788 -43.89 31.22 -6.99
C GLY A 788 -44.23 30.02 -6.11
N GLU A 789 -43.81 28.81 -6.51
CA GLU A 789 -43.90 27.58 -5.70
C GLU A 789 -42.66 27.35 -4.85
#